data_AF-A0A2N4WQE0-F1
#
_entry.id   AF-A0A2N4WQE0-F1
#
_cell.length_a   1.000
_cell.length_b   1.000
_cell.length_c   1.000
_cell.angle_alpha   90.00
_cell.angle_beta   90.00
_cell.angle_gamma   90.00
#
_symmetry.space_group_name_H-M   'P 1'
#
loop_
_entity.id
_entity.type
_entity.pdbx_description
1 polymer ?
#
loop_
_entity_poly.entity_id
_entity_poly.type
_entity_poly.pdbx_seq_one_letter_code
_entity_poly.pdbx_strand_id
1 'polypeptide(L)'
;MPSTAAADSIAVLRSAPSSGRSIDCGATIDEYISGADWRIKANANVGYSHAGLVSNVAGKVIANYWLDQVYAPEEGLAHRQGDIHIHDLDSLTGYCAGWSLRALLNDGFNGVAGRVSSRPPRHFREALGQMANFLGILQSEWAGAQAFSSFDTYLAPYVFRDNLSFGDIKKAIRQFVYNLNVPARWGQSPFTNITLDITVPEDLRDLYPTAHDRHLFSGLDDTALLDRARQRDLGLRSLEDLTFAHFAPEMEQIVIAYYETMTEGDATGQPFTFPIPTVNITEDFDWDSRVASAIFDNAAKVGSSYFQNFIGSQYLRDPVTGERRPNPEAYAPGAVRSMCCRLQLDLRELLKRGNGLFGSAEMTGSLGVVTINMAALGYRFKGDIVGLMAELDRLMDIASSTLEKKRAFVQGLYDRGLYPYTARYLPFLRNHFSTIGVNGMNEMVRNFTGDAADLTVPEGIAMALAILDHMRERLVDYQQRTGNLYNLEATPAEGTTYRFAKEDRKRFTDILQAGGGENIYYTNSSQIPVDHTEDPFEALELQNDLQCKYTGGTVLHLYMSEKLSSANAARGFLRTVLTRYRLPYVTLTPVFSVCDTHGYLAGEQPECPQCGTQTKVWTRVMGYFRPVDSFNKGKVGEHRQRRHFTEDAAMVEDLFGHAG
;
A
#
# COMPACT_ATOMS: atom_id res chain seq x y z
N MET A 1 19.16 29.37 -11.76
CA MET A 1 20.46 28.79 -11.33
C MET A 1 20.30 28.42 -9.86
N PRO A 2 20.67 27.21 -9.42
CA PRO A 2 20.59 26.88 -8.00
C PRO A 2 21.52 27.82 -7.22
N SER A 3 21.07 28.29 -6.06
CA SER A 3 21.89 29.14 -5.19
C SER A 3 23.14 28.37 -4.76
N THR A 4 24.26 29.06 -4.58
CA THR A 4 25.54 28.49 -4.13
C THR A 4 25.41 27.69 -2.82
N ALA A 5 24.45 28.06 -1.97
CA ALA A 5 24.12 27.33 -0.73
C ALA A 5 23.63 25.88 -0.97
N ALA A 6 22.99 25.59 -2.11
CA ALA A 6 22.49 24.24 -2.43
C ALA A 6 23.58 23.32 -2.99
N ALA A 7 24.70 23.86 -3.47
CA ALA A 7 25.86 23.07 -3.90
C ALA A 7 26.71 22.64 -2.69
N ASP A 8 26.80 23.49 -1.66
CA ASP A 8 27.57 23.22 -0.45
C ASP A 8 26.91 22.15 0.45
N SER A 9 25.57 22.01 0.43
CA SER A 9 24.86 21.06 1.30
C SER A 9 25.11 19.58 0.98
N ILE A 10 25.30 19.22 -0.30
CA ILE A 10 25.64 17.84 -0.68
C ILE A 10 27.11 17.52 -0.39
N ALA A 11 28.01 18.51 -0.49
CA ALA A 11 29.42 18.31 -0.15
C ALA A 11 29.61 17.98 1.35
N VAL A 12 28.78 18.54 2.22
CA VAL A 12 28.74 18.26 3.67
C VAL A 12 28.17 16.86 3.99
N LEU A 13 27.38 16.27 3.09
CA LEU A 13 26.79 14.93 3.26
C LEU A 13 27.66 13.78 2.69
N ARG A 14 28.81 14.10 2.08
CA ARG A 14 29.74 13.07 1.57
C ARG A 14 30.59 12.53 2.71
N SER A 15 30.56 11.21 2.91
CA SER A 15 31.66 10.53 3.60
C SER A 15 32.95 10.67 2.76
N ALA A 16 34.12 10.62 3.40
CA ALA A 16 35.40 10.76 2.71
C ALA A 16 35.48 9.79 1.50
N PRO A 17 36.01 10.21 0.35
CA PRO A 17 35.91 9.46 -0.90
C PRO A 17 36.54 8.08 -0.75
N SER A 18 35.70 7.04 -0.65
CA SER A 18 36.12 5.66 -0.91
C SER A 18 36.28 5.50 -2.42
N SER A 19 37.25 4.70 -2.87
CA SER A 19 37.28 4.23 -4.25
C SER A 19 36.02 3.38 -4.45
N GLY A 20 34.95 4.00 -4.95
CA GLY A 20 33.64 3.35 -5.11
C GLY A 20 33.75 2.04 -5.89
N ARG A 21 32.75 1.15 -5.75
CA ARG A 21 32.79 -0.16 -6.40
C ARG A 21 32.70 -0.04 -7.92
N SER A 22 33.47 -0.88 -8.62
CA SER A 22 33.38 -1.02 -10.07
C SER A 22 32.11 -1.81 -10.45
N ILE A 23 31.38 -1.32 -11.46
CA ILE A 23 30.27 -2.05 -12.10
C ILE A 23 30.72 -2.38 -13.53
N ASP A 24 30.78 -3.67 -13.86
CA ASP A 24 31.10 -4.11 -15.22
C ASP A 24 29.86 -3.98 -16.12
N CYS A 25 30.00 -3.23 -17.21
CA CYS A 25 28.91 -2.99 -18.15
C CYS A 25 28.49 -4.26 -18.90
N GLY A 26 29.45 -5.07 -19.38
CA GLY A 26 29.18 -6.28 -20.14
C GLY A 26 28.42 -7.30 -19.29
N ALA A 27 28.96 -7.61 -18.11
CA ALA A 27 28.33 -8.53 -17.17
C ALA A 27 26.94 -8.06 -16.73
N THR A 28 26.75 -6.75 -16.51
CA THR A 28 25.43 -6.22 -16.11
C THR A 28 24.37 -6.39 -17.21
N ILE A 29 24.73 -6.18 -18.48
CA ILE A 29 23.82 -6.40 -19.60
C ILE A 29 23.58 -7.90 -19.80
N ASP A 30 24.65 -8.71 -19.79
CA ASP A 30 24.60 -10.17 -19.98
C ASP A 30 23.74 -10.87 -18.91
N GLU A 31 23.87 -10.44 -17.64
CA GLU A 31 23.04 -10.92 -16.51
C GLU A 31 21.55 -10.72 -16.76
N TYR A 32 21.16 -9.56 -17.33
CA TYR A 32 19.75 -9.25 -17.60
C TYR A 32 19.23 -10.04 -18.80
N ILE A 33 19.92 -9.99 -19.94
CA ILE A 33 19.46 -10.64 -21.18
C ILE A 33 19.40 -12.17 -21.07
N SER A 34 20.24 -12.75 -20.21
CA SER A 34 20.24 -14.20 -19.95
C SER A 34 19.20 -14.63 -18.92
N GLY A 35 18.60 -13.69 -18.17
CA GLY A 35 17.69 -14.01 -17.07
C GLY A 35 18.38 -14.59 -15.82
N ALA A 36 19.72 -14.52 -15.74
CA ALA A 36 20.49 -15.14 -14.66
C ALA A 36 20.30 -14.43 -13.31
N ASP A 37 19.97 -13.14 -13.32
CA ASP A 37 19.76 -12.37 -12.11
C ASP A 37 18.32 -12.49 -11.58
N TRP A 38 18.17 -13.05 -10.38
CA TRP A 38 16.89 -13.16 -9.70
C TRP A 38 16.19 -11.80 -9.51
N ARG A 39 16.94 -10.69 -9.47
CA ARG A 39 16.38 -9.34 -9.31
C ARG A 39 15.48 -8.91 -10.45
N ILE A 40 15.55 -9.58 -11.61
CA ILE A 40 14.63 -9.37 -12.74
C ILE A 40 13.17 -9.63 -12.31
N LYS A 41 12.95 -10.52 -11.34
CA LYS A 41 11.63 -10.81 -10.74
C LYS A 41 11.46 -10.28 -9.32
N ALA A 42 12.33 -9.38 -8.84
CA ALA A 42 12.24 -8.87 -7.46
C ALA A 42 10.94 -8.09 -7.19
N ASN A 43 10.34 -7.54 -8.25
CA ASN A 43 9.05 -6.85 -8.25
C ASN A 43 8.17 -7.47 -9.34
N ALA A 44 7.06 -8.11 -8.98
CA ALA A 44 6.16 -8.78 -9.90
C ALA A 44 5.39 -7.81 -10.83
N ASN A 45 5.46 -6.50 -10.56
CA ASN A 45 4.96 -5.46 -11.46
C ASN A 45 5.90 -5.20 -12.66
N VAL A 46 7.13 -5.72 -12.65
CA VAL A 46 8.13 -5.54 -13.71
C VAL A 46 8.30 -6.85 -14.49
N GLY A 47 8.30 -6.76 -15.81
CA GLY A 47 8.55 -7.90 -16.72
C GLY A 47 9.89 -7.78 -17.45
N TYR A 48 10.39 -8.92 -17.95
CA TYR A 48 11.53 -8.94 -18.87
C TYR A 48 11.21 -8.15 -20.14
N SER A 49 11.91 -7.04 -20.34
CA SER A 49 11.66 -6.12 -21.45
C SER A 49 12.83 -5.17 -21.64
N HIS A 50 12.86 -4.47 -22.79
CA HIS A 50 13.85 -3.41 -23.01
C HIS A 50 13.75 -2.29 -21.94
N ALA A 51 12.54 -1.91 -21.52
CA ALA A 51 12.36 -0.92 -20.47
C ALA A 51 12.89 -1.43 -19.12
N GLY A 52 12.60 -2.70 -18.79
CA GLY A 52 13.14 -3.35 -17.60
C GLY A 52 14.67 -3.44 -17.60
N LEU A 53 15.31 -3.64 -18.76
CA LEU A 53 16.77 -3.61 -18.89
C LEU A 53 17.34 -2.25 -18.50
N VAL A 54 16.78 -1.16 -19.06
CA VAL A 54 17.22 0.22 -18.75
C VAL A 54 17.09 0.51 -17.27
N SER A 55 15.94 0.19 -16.67
CA SER A 55 15.69 0.38 -15.24
C SER A 55 16.62 -0.46 -14.37
N ASN A 56 16.89 -1.72 -14.73
CA ASN A 56 17.80 -2.60 -13.98
C ASN A 56 19.25 -2.07 -13.97
N VAL A 57 19.74 -1.64 -15.14
CA VAL A 57 21.09 -1.08 -15.30
C VAL A 57 21.22 0.20 -14.48
N ALA A 58 20.28 1.14 -14.64
CA ALA A 58 20.27 2.40 -13.88
C ALA A 58 20.19 2.13 -12.37
N GLY A 59 19.31 1.23 -11.95
CA GLY A 59 19.12 0.85 -10.56
C GLY A 59 20.37 0.26 -9.91
N LYS A 60 21.14 -0.59 -10.62
CA LYS A 60 22.40 -1.14 -10.12
C LYS A 60 23.44 -0.04 -9.85
N VAL A 61 23.50 0.98 -10.71
CA VAL A 61 24.40 2.12 -10.53
C VAL A 61 23.96 2.99 -9.35
N ILE A 62 22.69 3.38 -9.32
CA ILE A 62 22.13 4.24 -8.28
C ILE A 62 22.23 3.60 -6.90
N ALA A 63 21.98 2.30 -6.79
CA ALA A 63 22.07 1.59 -5.51
C ALA A 63 23.47 1.59 -4.92
N ASN A 64 24.52 1.42 -5.75
CA ASN A 64 25.89 1.52 -5.27
C ASN A 64 26.28 2.96 -4.95
N TYR A 65 25.74 3.94 -5.67
CA TYR A 65 25.94 5.35 -5.32
C TYR A 65 25.38 5.66 -3.92
N TRP A 66 24.15 5.22 -3.60
CA TRP A 66 23.59 5.36 -2.25
C TRP A 66 24.51 4.74 -1.20
N LEU A 67 24.87 3.46 -1.38
CA LEU A 67 25.61 2.67 -0.39
C LEU A 67 27.06 3.12 -0.19
N ASP A 68 27.71 3.64 -1.24
CA ASP A 68 29.14 3.96 -1.20
C ASP A 68 29.42 5.46 -1.04
N GLN A 69 28.45 6.35 -1.37
CA GLN A 69 28.67 7.81 -1.39
C GLN A 69 27.74 8.60 -0.46
N VAL A 70 26.53 8.10 -0.16
CA VAL A 70 25.55 8.81 0.67
C VAL A 70 25.49 8.22 2.07
N TYR A 71 25.48 6.90 2.18
CA TYR A 71 25.46 6.21 3.46
C TYR A 71 26.86 6.02 4.04
N ALA A 72 26.93 5.87 5.36
CA ALA A 72 28.15 5.51 6.05
C ALA A 72 28.53 4.04 5.74
N PRO A 73 29.83 3.69 5.85
CA PRO A 73 30.28 2.32 5.59
C PRO A 73 29.53 1.24 6.37
N GLU A 74 29.16 1.51 7.63
CA GLU A 74 28.41 0.56 8.47
C GLU A 74 26.98 0.32 7.94
N GLU A 75 26.28 1.37 7.53
CA GLU A 75 24.92 1.27 6.94
C GLU A 75 24.96 0.48 5.64
N GLY A 76 25.93 0.81 4.77
CA GLY A 76 26.15 0.09 3.52
C GLY A 76 26.51 -1.38 3.76
N LEU A 77 27.31 -1.68 4.78
CA LEU A 77 27.70 -3.04 5.15
C LEU A 77 26.50 -3.83 5.69
N ALA A 78 25.73 -3.27 6.61
CA ALA A 78 24.55 -3.91 7.20
C ALA A 78 23.51 -4.27 6.14
N HIS A 79 23.29 -3.38 5.16
CA HIS A 79 22.47 -3.70 3.99
C HIS A 79 23.05 -4.90 3.22
N ARG A 80 24.33 -4.81 2.83
CA ARG A 80 24.97 -5.80 1.95
C ARG A 80 25.11 -7.18 2.60
N GLN A 81 25.29 -7.25 3.91
CA GLN A 81 25.33 -8.50 4.67
C GLN A 81 23.93 -9.09 4.89
N GLY A 82 22.87 -8.30 4.73
CA GLY A 82 21.50 -8.76 4.92
C GLY A 82 21.03 -8.68 6.37
N ASP A 83 21.69 -7.90 7.22
CA ASP A 83 21.21 -7.62 8.58
C ASP A 83 20.04 -6.63 8.55
N ILE A 84 20.07 -5.70 7.57
CA ILE A 84 18.94 -4.83 7.19
C ILE A 84 18.72 -4.86 5.68
N HIS A 85 17.56 -4.37 5.26
CA HIS A 85 17.25 -4.07 3.87
C HIS A 85 16.81 -2.61 3.77
N ILE A 86 17.49 -1.85 2.93
CA ILE A 86 17.13 -0.45 2.63
C ILE A 86 16.38 -0.54 1.31
N HIS A 87 15.12 -0.13 1.31
CA HIS A 87 14.25 -0.26 0.16
C HIS A 87 14.52 0.83 -0.90
N ASP A 88 14.21 0.50 -2.15
CA ASP A 88 14.20 1.41 -3.30
C ASP A 88 15.52 2.15 -3.53
N LEU A 89 16.63 1.42 -3.36
CA LEU A 89 17.97 1.93 -3.67
C LEU A 89 18.20 2.10 -5.18
N ASP A 90 17.32 1.62 -6.04
CA ASP A 90 17.41 1.77 -7.48
C ASP A 90 17.05 3.19 -7.97
N SER A 91 16.52 4.04 -7.10
CA SER A 91 16.10 5.41 -7.42
C SER A 91 16.71 6.44 -6.45
N LEU A 92 17.12 7.60 -6.95
CA LEU A 92 17.57 8.73 -6.11
C LEU A 92 16.36 9.57 -5.69
N THR A 93 15.43 9.02 -4.92
CA THR A 93 14.22 9.74 -4.48
C THR A 93 13.59 9.14 -3.22
N GLY A 94 12.50 9.73 -2.74
CA GLY A 94 11.66 9.23 -1.66
C GLY A 94 10.90 7.95 -2.03
N TYR A 95 10.31 7.30 -1.03
CA TYR A 95 9.58 6.05 -1.23
C TYR A 95 8.20 6.30 -1.84
N CYS A 96 7.21 6.73 -1.06
CA CYS A 96 5.84 6.86 -1.54
C CYS A 96 5.23 8.22 -1.17
N ALA A 97 4.20 8.61 -1.93
CA ALA A 97 3.53 9.88 -1.74
C ALA A 97 2.02 9.77 -2.00
N GLY A 98 1.26 10.36 -1.09
CA GLY A 98 -0.12 10.71 -1.23
C GLY A 98 -0.26 12.16 -1.67
N TRP A 99 -1.28 12.42 -2.49
CA TRP A 99 -1.47 13.70 -3.15
C TRP A 99 -2.85 14.28 -2.88
N SER A 100 -2.93 15.61 -2.78
CA SER A 100 -4.21 16.32 -2.70
C SER A 100 -4.91 16.30 -4.05
N LEU A 101 -5.91 15.44 -4.18
CA LEU A 101 -6.80 15.44 -5.34
C LEU A 101 -7.52 16.79 -5.45
N ARG A 102 -7.91 17.39 -4.32
CA ARG A 102 -8.46 18.74 -4.26
C ARG A 102 -7.54 19.77 -4.91
N ALA A 103 -6.25 19.77 -4.59
CA ALA A 103 -5.30 20.71 -5.17
C ALA A 103 -5.16 20.51 -6.69
N LEU A 104 -5.09 19.26 -7.16
CA LEU A 104 -5.05 18.96 -8.59
C LEU A 104 -6.31 19.46 -9.31
N LEU A 105 -7.49 19.21 -8.74
CA LEU A 105 -8.77 19.63 -9.33
C LEU A 105 -8.99 21.14 -9.24
N ASN A 106 -8.51 21.79 -8.18
CA ASN A 106 -8.64 23.23 -7.99
C ASN A 106 -7.70 24.01 -8.93
N ASP A 107 -6.47 23.54 -9.08
CA ASP A 107 -5.43 24.29 -9.78
C ASP A 107 -5.27 23.83 -11.23
N GLY A 108 -5.58 22.58 -11.53
CA GLY A 108 -5.19 21.89 -12.76
C GLY A 108 -3.74 21.38 -12.72
N PHE A 109 -3.37 20.54 -13.69
CA PHE A 109 -2.02 19.99 -13.79
C PHE A 109 -1.04 20.96 -14.51
N ASN A 110 -0.33 21.81 -13.77
CA ASN A 110 0.43 22.94 -14.31
C ASN A 110 1.64 23.34 -13.45
N GLY A 111 2.22 24.52 -13.72
CA GLY A 111 3.17 25.19 -12.83
C GLY A 111 4.62 24.70 -12.94
N VAL A 112 4.92 23.82 -13.90
CA VAL A 112 6.28 23.37 -14.20
C VAL A 112 6.83 24.07 -15.45
N ALA A 113 7.95 24.78 -15.29
CA ALA A 113 8.57 25.55 -16.36
C ALA A 113 8.98 24.67 -17.55
N GLY A 114 8.71 25.13 -18.78
CA GLY A 114 9.03 24.40 -20.02
C GLY A 114 8.17 23.15 -20.26
N ARG A 115 7.11 22.95 -19.48
CA ARG A 115 6.16 21.84 -19.63
C ARG A 115 4.76 22.37 -19.94
N VAL A 116 3.94 21.52 -20.58
CA VAL A 116 2.53 21.83 -20.84
C VAL A 116 1.81 22.02 -19.51
N SER A 117 0.94 23.03 -19.45
CA SER A 117 0.13 23.34 -18.28
C SER A 117 -1.35 23.22 -18.62
N SER A 118 -2.07 22.47 -17.80
CA SER A 118 -3.53 22.32 -17.84
C SER A 118 -4.20 23.29 -16.88
N ARG A 119 -5.35 23.82 -17.30
CA ARG A 119 -6.29 24.52 -16.42
C ARG A 119 -7.03 23.50 -15.52
N PRO A 120 -7.68 23.95 -14.44
CA PRO A 120 -8.59 23.11 -13.66
C PRO A 120 -9.59 22.43 -14.59
N PRO A 121 -9.81 21.11 -14.45
CA PRO A 121 -10.80 20.41 -15.26
C PRO A 121 -12.19 21.02 -15.02
N ARG A 122 -13.04 21.00 -16.05
CA ARG A 122 -14.45 21.40 -15.95
C ARG A 122 -15.41 20.26 -16.24
N HIS A 123 -14.90 19.14 -16.73
CA HIS A 123 -15.66 17.95 -17.09
C HIS A 123 -15.07 16.69 -16.44
N PHE A 124 -15.90 15.68 -16.19
CA PHE A 124 -15.52 14.44 -15.51
C PHE A 124 -14.37 13.71 -16.22
N ARG A 125 -14.43 13.64 -17.56
CA ARG A 125 -13.36 13.03 -18.38
C ARG A 125 -12.06 13.81 -18.32
N GLU A 126 -12.11 15.14 -18.21
CA GLU A 126 -10.92 15.96 -18.04
C GLU A 126 -10.27 15.74 -16.68
N ALA A 127 -11.07 15.64 -15.61
CA ALA A 127 -10.58 15.37 -14.27
C ALA A 127 -9.84 14.02 -14.22
N LEU A 128 -10.47 12.94 -14.70
CA LEU A 128 -9.84 11.62 -14.79
C LEU A 128 -8.58 11.61 -15.68
N GLY A 129 -8.60 12.35 -16.80
CA GLY A 129 -7.44 12.49 -17.68
C GLY A 129 -6.26 13.18 -17.01
N GLN A 130 -6.51 14.26 -16.26
CA GLN A 130 -5.47 14.94 -15.50
C GLN A 130 -4.94 14.07 -14.36
N MET A 131 -5.80 13.33 -13.66
CA MET A 131 -5.39 12.37 -12.62
C MET A 131 -4.47 11.27 -13.17
N ALA A 132 -4.81 10.66 -14.31
CA ALA A 132 -3.98 9.63 -14.92
C ALA A 132 -2.59 10.17 -15.33
N ASN A 133 -2.55 11.35 -15.95
CA ASN A 133 -1.30 12.01 -16.32
C ASN A 133 -0.44 12.35 -15.09
N PHE A 134 -1.09 12.85 -14.03
CA PHE A 134 -0.44 13.20 -12.78
C PHE A 134 0.22 11.99 -12.13
N LEU A 135 -0.54 10.90 -11.94
CA LEU A 135 -0.04 9.67 -11.32
C LEU A 135 1.07 9.03 -12.15
N GLY A 136 0.92 9.00 -13.48
CA GLY A 136 1.94 8.47 -14.38
C GLY A 136 3.25 9.27 -14.39
N ILE A 137 3.18 10.60 -14.27
CA ILE A 137 4.37 11.45 -14.20
C ILE A 137 5.07 11.34 -12.84
N LEU A 138 4.31 11.37 -11.74
CA LEU A 138 4.91 11.33 -10.40
C LEU A 138 5.50 9.97 -10.02
N GLN A 139 5.09 8.89 -10.67
CA GLN A 139 5.82 7.62 -10.64
C GLN A 139 7.29 7.77 -11.10
N SER A 140 7.62 8.78 -11.91
CA SER A 140 9.00 9.03 -12.32
C SER A 140 9.79 9.89 -11.33
N GLU A 141 9.13 10.48 -10.34
CA GLU A 141 9.76 11.29 -9.28
C GLU A 141 9.77 10.59 -7.92
N TRP A 142 9.06 9.47 -7.75
CA TRP A 142 8.94 8.69 -6.52
C TRP A 142 9.05 7.20 -6.83
N ALA A 143 9.64 6.40 -5.93
CA ALA A 143 9.90 4.98 -6.22
C ALA A 143 8.66 4.08 -6.05
N GLY A 144 7.81 4.40 -5.09
CA GLY A 144 6.69 3.60 -4.62
C GLY A 144 5.32 4.17 -5.03
N ALA A 145 4.30 3.82 -4.24
CA ALA A 145 2.92 4.10 -4.63
C ALA A 145 2.55 5.60 -4.62
N GLN A 146 1.68 5.95 -5.56
CA GLN A 146 1.07 7.26 -5.71
C GLN A 146 -0.42 7.17 -5.39
N ALA A 147 -0.90 7.94 -4.41
CA ALA A 147 -2.26 7.79 -3.91
C ALA A 147 -3.10 9.06 -3.97
N PHE A 148 -4.39 8.90 -4.27
CA PHE A 148 -5.42 9.91 -4.04
C PHE A 148 -6.45 9.39 -3.03
N SER A 149 -6.93 10.27 -2.16
CA SER A 149 -8.07 9.97 -1.28
C SER A 149 -9.32 10.71 -1.71
N SER A 150 -10.48 10.23 -1.22
CA SER A 150 -11.80 10.82 -1.51
C SER A 150 -12.10 10.89 -3.00
N PHE A 151 -11.78 9.80 -3.72
CA PHE A 151 -11.87 9.73 -5.18
C PHE A 151 -13.30 9.96 -5.68
N ASP A 152 -14.26 9.28 -5.08
CA ASP A 152 -15.69 9.37 -5.37
C ASP A 152 -16.25 10.74 -4.96
N THR A 153 -15.95 11.21 -3.74
CA THR A 153 -16.42 12.51 -3.24
C THR A 153 -15.97 13.67 -4.10
N TYR A 154 -14.68 13.74 -4.45
CA TYR A 154 -14.14 14.87 -5.23
C TYR A 154 -14.54 14.85 -6.71
N LEU A 155 -14.88 13.68 -7.26
CA LEU A 155 -15.28 13.55 -8.66
C LEU A 155 -16.79 13.65 -8.89
N ALA A 156 -17.61 13.36 -7.89
CA ALA A 156 -19.07 13.41 -7.97
C ALA A 156 -19.65 14.76 -8.50
N PRO A 157 -19.12 15.95 -8.12
CA PRO A 157 -19.58 17.22 -8.67
C PRO A 157 -19.46 17.34 -10.20
N TYR A 158 -18.45 16.71 -10.80
CA TYR A 158 -18.23 16.74 -12.25
C TYR A 158 -19.23 15.86 -12.98
N VAL A 159 -19.58 14.70 -12.42
CA VAL A 159 -20.68 13.86 -12.92
C VAL A 159 -21.99 14.62 -12.86
N PHE A 160 -22.23 15.34 -11.75
CA PHE A 160 -23.44 16.13 -11.60
C PHE A 160 -23.54 17.22 -12.67
N ARG A 161 -22.48 18.03 -12.78
CA ARG A 161 -22.32 19.14 -13.73
C ARG A 161 -22.52 18.71 -15.18
N ASP A 162 -21.92 17.58 -15.57
CA ASP A 162 -21.99 17.08 -16.94
C ASP A 162 -23.31 16.34 -17.22
N ASN A 163 -24.16 16.15 -16.21
CA ASN A 163 -25.44 15.42 -16.29
C ASN A 163 -25.27 14.04 -16.95
N LEU A 164 -24.24 13.30 -16.55
CA LEU A 164 -23.84 12.06 -17.22
C LEU A 164 -24.80 10.91 -16.96
N SER A 165 -24.99 10.08 -17.97
CA SER A 165 -25.60 8.76 -17.80
C SER A 165 -24.63 7.80 -17.13
N PHE A 166 -25.14 6.77 -16.44
CA PHE A 166 -24.30 5.71 -15.88
C PHE A 166 -23.39 5.07 -16.93
N GLY A 167 -23.88 4.89 -18.16
CA GLY A 167 -23.09 4.34 -19.26
C GLY A 167 -21.88 5.20 -19.62
N ASP A 168 -22.00 6.53 -19.55
CA ASP A 168 -20.89 7.44 -19.83
C ASP A 168 -19.90 7.52 -18.67
N ILE A 169 -20.40 7.48 -17.42
CA ILE A 169 -19.57 7.37 -16.21
C ILE A 169 -18.72 6.10 -16.31
N LYS A 170 -19.33 4.94 -16.59
CA LYS A 170 -18.65 3.66 -16.70
C LYS A 170 -17.60 3.65 -17.81
N LYS A 171 -17.89 4.24 -18.98
CA LYS A 171 -16.90 4.38 -20.06
C LYS A 171 -15.70 5.24 -19.64
N ALA A 172 -15.94 6.35 -18.94
CA ALA A 172 -14.88 7.24 -18.48
C ALA A 172 -14.01 6.59 -17.39
N ILE A 173 -14.63 5.91 -16.42
CA ILE A 173 -13.92 5.14 -15.38
C ILE A 173 -13.14 3.98 -16.01
N ARG A 174 -13.72 3.24 -16.95
CA ARG A 174 -13.01 2.19 -17.69
C ARG A 174 -11.77 2.75 -18.39
N GLN A 175 -11.89 3.87 -19.10
CA GLN A 175 -10.74 4.51 -19.73
C GLN A 175 -9.64 4.88 -18.72
N PHE A 176 -10.02 5.41 -17.55
CA PHE A 176 -9.08 5.73 -16.47
C PHE A 176 -8.34 4.49 -15.95
N VAL A 177 -9.08 3.41 -15.67
CA VAL A 177 -8.50 2.12 -15.22
C VAL A 177 -7.53 1.55 -16.25
N TYR A 178 -7.90 1.50 -17.53
CA TYR A 178 -7.01 1.02 -18.58
C TYR A 178 -5.73 1.85 -18.69
N ASN A 179 -5.84 3.18 -18.62
CA ASN A 179 -4.67 4.08 -18.67
C ASN A 179 -3.67 3.82 -17.53
N LEU A 180 -4.13 3.35 -16.37
CA LEU A 180 -3.26 3.02 -15.23
C LEU A 180 -2.73 1.59 -15.25
N ASN A 181 -3.24 0.71 -16.12
CA ASN A 181 -2.79 -0.69 -16.20
C ASN A 181 -1.96 -1.01 -17.45
N VAL A 182 -1.99 -0.16 -18.47
CA VAL A 182 -1.12 -0.33 -19.66
C VAL A 182 0.24 0.32 -19.38
N PRO A 183 1.32 -0.46 -19.22
CA PRO A 183 2.62 0.08 -18.84
C PRO A 183 3.20 0.96 -19.96
N ALA A 184 3.70 2.14 -19.57
CA ALA A 184 4.38 3.06 -20.47
C ALA A 184 5.91 2.82 -20.48
N ARG A 185 6.68 3.89 -20.70
CA ARG A 185 8.13 3.88 -21.04
C ARG A 185 9.06 3.14 -20.05
N TRP A 186 8.64 2.94 -18.81
CA TRP A 186 9.45 2.32 -17.75
C TRP A 186 9.22 0.81 -17.58
N GLY A 187 8.32 0.21 -18.37
CA GLY A 187 8.05 -1.23 -18.35
C GLY A 187 7.19 -1.70 -17.16
N GLN A 188 6.68 -0.75 -16.38
CA GLN A 188 5.86 -0.98 -15.19
C GLN A 188 4.67 -0.03 -15.20
N SER A 189 3.49 -0.54 -14.88
CA SER A 189 2.29 0.28 -14.65
C SER A 189 2.43 1.06 -13.33
N PRO A 190 1.96 2.32 -13.25
CA PRO A 190 2.09 3.12 -12.05
C PRO A 190 1.45 2.40 -10.86
N PHE A 191 2.20 2.29 -9.76
CA PHE A 191 1.65 1.75 -8.53
C PHE A 191 0.72 2.82 -7.95
N THR A 192 -0.58 2.66 -8.14
CA THR A 192 -1.57 3.66 -7.73
C THR A 192 -2.60 3.12 -6.77
N ASN A 193 -2.99 3.95 -5.80
CA ASN A 193 -4.06 3.67 -4.85
C ASN A 193 -5.13 4.76 -4.91
N ILE A 194 -6.39 4.38 -4.73
CA ILE A 194 -7.49 5.31 -4.49
C ILE A 194 -8.23 4.94 -3.20
N THR A 195 -8.62 5.93 -2.41
CA THR A 195 -9.56 5.75 -1.30
C THR A 195 -10.97 6.12 -1.74
N LEU A 196 -11.94 5.25 -1.44
CA LEU A 196 -13.36 5.46 -1.67
C LEU A 196 -14.03 5.76 -0.34
N ASP A 197 -14.71 6.90 -0.25
CA ASP A 197 -15.37 7.33 0.98
C ASP A 197 -16.72 6.62 1.16
N ILE A 198 -17.42 6.31 0.07
CA ILE A 198 -18.75 5.68 0.00
C ILE A 198 -19.86 6.59 0.52
N THR A 199 -19.70 7.11 1.73
CA THR A 199 -20.54 8.13 2.36
C THR A 199 -19.79 9.46 2.34
N VAL A 200 -20.51 10.58 2.14
CA VAL A 200 -19.91 11.92 2.17
C VAL A 200 -19.21 12.14 3.53
N PRO A 201 -17.88 12.34 3.55
CA PRO A 201 -17.15 12.54 4.80
C PRO A 201 -17.62 13.79 5.55
N GLU A 202 -17.66 13.72 6.88
CA GLU A 202 -18.10 14.84 7.74
C GLU A 202 -17.25 16.10 7.53
N ASP A 203 -15.94 15.94 7.38
CA ASP A 203 -14.99 17.05 7.17
C ASP A 203 -15.12 17.69 5.77
N LEU A 204 -15.73 17.01 4.80
CA LEU A 204 -15.96 17.52 3.45
C LEU A 204 -17.40 17.98 3.21
N ARG A 205 -18.37 17.49 4.00
CA ARG A 205 -19.82 17.65 3.79
C ARG A 205 -20.25 19.06 3.43
N ASP A 206 -19.82 20.04 4.23
CA ASP A 206 -20.23 21.44 4.10
C ASP A 206 -19.29 22.27 3.22
N LEU A 207 -18.21 21.66 2.72
CA LEU A 207 -17.32 22.29 1.76
C LEU A 207 -17.93 22.24 0.37
N TYR A 208 -17.50 23.15 -0.50
CA TYR A 208 -17.94 23.21 -1.88
C TYR A 208 -16.83 22.81 -2.85
N PRO A 209 -17.17 22.21 -4.01
CA PRO A 209 -16.19 21.89 -5.04
C PRO A 209 -15.57 23.16 -5.61
N THR A 210 -14.26 23.15 -5.84
CA THR A 210 -13.50 24.36 -6.21
C THR A 210 -12.71 24.18 -7.50
N ALA A 211 -12.55 25.30 -8.22
CA ALA A 211 -11.67 25.43 -9.37
C ALA A 211 -11.20 26.89 -9.49
N HIS A 212 -9.90 27.11 -9.27
CA HIS A 212 -9.26 28.40 -9.01
C HIS A 212 -9.87 29.15 -7.83
N ASP A 213 -10.00 28.45 -6.69
CA ASP A 213 -10.51 28.99 -5.41
C ASP A 213 -11.91 29.59 -5.49
N ARG A 214 -12.63 29.28 -6.57
CA ARG A 214 -14.03 29.63 -6.80
C ARG A 214 -14.85 28.36 -6.85
N HIS A 215 -16.14 28.50 -6.55
CA HIS A 215 -17.09 27.41 -6.71
C HIS A 215 -16.99 26.81 -8.11
N LEU A 216 -16.97 25.47 -8.23
CA LEU A 216 -16.83 24.78 -9.52
C LEU A 216 -17.89 25.26 -10.51
N PHE A 217 -19.13 25.45 -10.02
CA PHE A 217 -20.29 25.92 -10.77
C PHE A 217 -20.38 27.44 -10.94
N SER A 218 -19.36 28.19 -10.50
CA SER A 218 -19.42 29.64 -10.60
C SER A 218 -19.50 30.12 -12.05
N GLY A 219 -20.43 31.03 -12.31
CA GLY A 219 -20.73 31.54 -13.65
C GLY A 219 -21.46 30.55 -14.57
N LEU A 220 -21.95 29.41 -14.06
CA LEU A 220 -22.80 28.49 -14.81
C LEU A 220 -24.28 28.86 -14.59
N ASP A 221 -24.95 29.29 -15.66
CA ASP A 221 -26.39 29.54 -15.67
C ASP A 221 -27.11 28.38 -16.40
N ASP A 222 -27.53 27.37 -15.64
CA ASP A 222 -28.25 26.19 -16.13
C ASP A 222 -29.46 25.93 -15.24
N THR A 223 -30.64 26.34 -15.73
CA THR A 223 -31.90 26.22 -14.99
C THR A 223 -32.30 24.77 -14.77
N ALA A 224 -32.04 23.87 -15.72
CA ALA A 224 -32.39 22.46 -15.60
C ALA A 224 -31.54 21.78 -14.53
N LEU A 225 -30.25 22.12 -14.48
CA LEU A 225 -29.34 21.62 -13.46
C LEU A 225 -29.67 22.17 -12.07
N LEU A 226 -30.07 23.43 -11.97
CA LEU A 226 -30.53 24.03 -10.72
C LEU A 226 -31.84 23.41 -10.24
N ASP A 227 -32.78 23.12 -11.14
CA ASP A 227 -34.03 22.44 -10.78
C ASP A 227 -33.76 21.01 -10.29
N ARG A 228 -32.81 20.30 -10.91
CA ARG A 228 -32.33 18.98 -10.42
C ARG A 228 -31.67 19.09 -9.04
N ALA A 229 -30.91 20.15 -8.78
CA ALA A 229 -30.36 20.42 -7.46
C ALA A 229 -31.48 20.66 -6.42
N ARG A 230 -32.49 21.47 -6.78
CA ARG A 230 -33.63 21.79 -5.92
C ARG A 230 -34.54 20.60 -5.58
N GLN A 231 -34.55 19.57 -6.42
CA GLN A 231 -35.20 18.30 -6.08
C GLN A 231 -34.53 17.61 -4.88
N ARG A 232 -33.27 17.93 -4.58
CA ARG A 232 -32.51 17.41 -3.43
C ARG A 232 -32.60 18.34 -2.23
N ASP A 233 -32.51 19.64 -2.46
CA ASP A 233 -32.66 20.67 -1.42
C ASP A 233 -33.36 21.91 -1.98
N LEU A 234 -34.60 22.15 -1.52
CA LEU A 234 -35.43 23.30 -1.91
C LEU A 234 -34.84 24.65 -1.46
N GLY A 235 -33.89 24.64 -0.52
CA GLY A 235 -33.20 25.83 -0.02
C GLY A 235 -32.19 26.44 -1.01
N LEU A 236 -31.79 25.69 -2.05
CA LEU A 236 -30.78 26.12 -3.02
C LEU A 236 -31.31 27.23 -3.94
N ARG A 237 -30.65 28.38 -3.90
CA ARG A 237 -30.99 29.58 -4.69
C ARG A 237 -30.21 29.61 -6.00
N SER A 238 -28.98 29.13 -5.97
CA SER A 238 -28.07 29.04 -7.11
C SER A 238 -27.26 27.75 -7.09
N LEU A 239 -26.61 27.42 -8.20
CA LEU A 239 -25.67 26.30 -8.25
C LEU A 239 -24.42 26.52 -7.39
N GLU A 240 -24.13 27.75 -6.97
CA GLU A 240 -23.02 28.08 -6.05
C GLU A 240 -23.34 27.76 -4.58
N ASP A 241 -24.59 27.38 -4.26
CA ASP A 241 -24.99 26.93 -2.92
C ASP A 241 -24.69 25.43 -2.70
N LEU A 242 -24.26 24.70 -3.73
CA LEU A 242 -24.02 23.26 -3.67
C LEU A 242 -22.73 22.90 -2.91
N THR A 243 -22.88 22.21 -1.79
CA THR A 243 -21.79 21.55 -1.06
C THR A 243 -21.63 20.07 -1.44
N PHE A 244 -20.56 19.40 -0.97
CA PHE A 244 -20.35 17.97 -1.18
C PHE A 244 -21.50 17.09 -0.68
N ALA A 245 -22.26 17.53 0.34
CA ALA A 245 -23.46 16.86 0.83
C ALA A 245 -24.50 16.54 -0.27
N HIS A 246 -24.53 17.32 -1.35
CA HIS A 246 -25.54 17.20 -2.39
C HIS A 246 -25.22 16.16 -3.47
N PHE A 247 -24.03 15.55 -3.48
CA PHE A 247 -23.55 14.70 -4.58
C PHE A 247 -23.47 13.21 -4.26
N ALA A 248 -24.09 12.75 -3.16
CA ALA A 248 -24.14 11.34 -2.81
C ALA A 248 -24.66 10.41 -3.94
N PRO A 249 -25.68 10.79 -4.74
CA PRO A 249 -26.12 9.96 -5.87
C PRO A 249 -25.04 9.75 -6.94
N GLU A 250 -24.21 10.77 -7.19
CA GLU A 250 -23.12 10.69 -8.15
C GLU A 250 -21.93 9.90 -7.60
N MET A 251 -21.66 9.99 -6.29
CA MET A 251 -20.66 9.13 -5.62
C MET A 251 -21.02 7.65 -5.79
N GLU A 252 -22.28 7.27 -5.51
CA GLU A 252 -22.78 5.90 -5.71
C GLU A 252 -22.50 5.40 -7.14
N GLN A 253 -22.83 6.22 -8.15
CA GLN A 253 -22.63 5.84 -9.55
C GLN A 253 -21.16 5.66 -9.91
N ILE A 254 -20.26 6.50 -9.39
CA ILE A 254 -18.81 6.38 -9.60
C ILE A 254 -18.29 5.07 -8.99
N VAL A 255 -18.68 4.77 -7.75
CA VAL A 255 -18.21 3.57 -7.05
C VAL A 255 -18.72 2.31 -7.75
N ILE A 256 -20.01 2.25 -8.11
CA ILE A 256 -20.56 1.10 -8.84
C ILE A 256 -19.86 0.94 -10.19
N ALA A 257 -19.69 2.02 -10.97
CA ALA A 257 -19.02 1.98 -12.26
C ALA A 257 -17.56 1.48 -12.15
N TYR A 258 -16.87 1.88 -11.08
CA TYR A 258 -15.53 1.43 -10.77
C TYR A 258 -15.48 -0.07 -10.46
N TYR A 259 -16.31 -0.55 -9.54
CA TYR A 259 -16.33 -1.97 -9.18
C TYR A 259 -16.83 -2.88 -10.29
N GLU A 260 -17.82 -2.46 -11.08
CA GLU A 260 -18.23 -3.21 -12.27
C GLU A 260 -17.06 -3.35 -13.25
N THR A 261 -16.30 -2.27 -13.48
CA THR A 261 -15.11 -2.30 -14.35
C THR A 261 -14.03 -3.24 -13.80
N MET A 262 -13.74 -3.18 -12.50
CA MET A 262 -12.74 -4.04 -11.85
C MET A 262 -13.16 -5.52 -11.82
N THR A 263 -14.46 -5.81 -11.75
CA THR A 263 -15.03 -7.18 -11.74
C THR A 263 -15.11 -7.80 -13.14
N GLU A 264 -15.36 -6.98 -14.16
CA GLU A 264 -15.35 -7.38 -15.57
C GLU A 264 -13.95 -7.81 -16.02
N GLY A 265 -12.93 -7.01 -15.67
CA GLY A 265 -11.56 -7.22 -16.13
C GLY A 265 -11.33 -6.70 -17.56
N ASP A 266 -10.24 -7.15 -18.18
CA ASP A 266 -9.90 -6.81 -19.55
C ASP A 266 -10.71 -7.62 -20.59
N ALA A 267 -10.28 -7.61 -21.85
CA ALA A 267 -10.96 -8.30 -22.94
C ALA A 267 -11.06 -9.84 -22.75
N THR A 268 -10.21 -10.44 -21.92
CA THR A 268 -10.26 -11.88 -21.58
C THR A 268 -10.74 -12.11 -20.14
N GLY A 269 -11.20 -11.07 -19.45
CA GLY A 269 -11.60 -11.13 -18.05
C GLY A 269 -10.41 -11.20 -17.08
N GLN A 270 -9.21 -10.84 -17.53
CA GLN A 270 -8.05 -10.69 -16.66
C GLN A 270 -8.29 -9.52 -15.68
N PRO A 271 -7.98 -9.67 -14.39
CA PRO A 271 -8.15 -8.59 -13.41
C PRO A 271 -7.25 -7.39 -13.74
N PHE A 272 -7.72 -6.20 -13.41
CA PHE A 272 -6.88 -5.02 -13.32
C PHE A 272 -6.14 -5.00 -11.98
N THR A 273 -4.87 -4.61 -12.00
CA THR A 273 -4.05 -4.47 -10.79
C THR A 273 -4.25 -3.10 -10.14
N PHE A 274 -4.45 -2.05 -10.95
CA PHE A 274 -4.46 -0.66 -10.51
C PHE A 274 -5.72 0.11 -10.99
N PRO A 275 -6.06 1.26 -10.36
CA PRO A 275 -5.61 1.61 -9.03
C PRO A 275 -6.14 0.59 -8.01
N ILE A 276 -5.46 0.44 -6.90
CA ILE A 276 -5.91 -0.42 -5.81
C ILE A 276 -6.95 0.36 -5.01
N PRO A 277 -8.19 -0.13 -4.86
CA PRO A 277 -9.18 0.54 -4.06
C PRO A 277 -9.02 0.21 -2.57
N THR A 278 -9.07 1.25 -1.74
CA THR A 278 -9.25 1.15 -0.29
C THR A 278 -10.66 1.62 0.05
N VAL A 279 -11.41 0.77 0.74
CA VAL A 279 -12.78 1.05 1.20
C VAL A 279 -12.73 1.26 2.71
N ASN A 280 -13.19 2.42 3.15
CA ASN A 280 -13.36 2.71 4.57
C ASN A 280 -14.68 2.11 5.03
N ILE A 281 -14.64 1.15 5.97
CA ILE A 281 -15.84 0.54 6.54
C ILE A 281 -16.07 1.14 7.93
N THR A 282 -16.99 2.10 8.01
CA THR A 282 -17.42 2.80 9.22
C THR A 282 -18.70 2.20 9.79
N GLU A 283 -19.11 2.64 10.98
CA GLU A 283 -20.33 2.14 11.64
C GLU A 283 -21.62 2.46 10.86
N ASP A 284 -21.63 3.56 10.10
CA ASP A 284 -22.74 4.01 9.26
C ASP A 284 -22.71 3.42 7.84
N PHE A 285 -21.79 2.50 7.54
CA PHE A 285 -21.73 1.83 6.25
C PHE A 285 -23.01 1.05 5.96
N ASP A 286 -23.71 1.40 4.88
CA ASP A 286 -24.91 0.70 4.44
C ASP A 286 -24.56 -0.61 3.70
N TRP A 287 -24.61 -1.70 4.46
CA TRP A 287 -24.32 -3.06 3.99
C TRP A 287 -25.29 -3.57 2.93
N ASP A 288 -26.49 -2.99 2.81
CA ASP A 288 -27.54 -3.42 1.88
C ASP A 288 -27.69 -2.49 0.67
N SER A 289 -26.84 -1.47 0.57
CA SER A 289 -26.79 -0.55 -0.56
C SER A 289 -26.36 -1.24 -1.87
N ARG A 290 -26.73 -0.63 -3.00
CA ARG A 290 -26.23 -1.02 -4.33
C ARG A 290 -24.71 -0.92 -4.43
N VAL A 291 -24.12 0.05 -3.72
CA VAL A 291 -22.66 0.21 -3.61
C VAL A 291 -22.04 -1.00 -2.93
N ALA A 292 -22.60 -1.42 -1.77
CA ALA A 292 -22.14 -2.61 -1.08
C ALA A 292 -22.26 -3.86 -1.95
N SER A 293 -23.36 -4.04 -2.69
CA SER A 293 -23.49 -5.15 -3.65
C SER A 293 -22.34 -5.18 -4.65
N ALA A 294 -22.03 -4.05 -5.30
CA ALA A 294 -20.93 -3.98 -6.28
C ALA A 294 -19.55 -4.25 -5.65
N ILE A 295 -19.29 -3.75 -4.44
CA ILE A 295 -18.06 -4.00 -3.68
C ILE A 295 -17.91 -5.49 -3.37
N PHE A 296 -18.95 -6.13 -2.84
CA PHE A 296 -18.88 -7.52 -2.40
C PHE A 296 -18.99 -8.53 -3.54
N ASP A 297 -19.62 -8.18 -4.66
CA ASP A 297 -19.51 -8.93 -5.92
C ASP A 297 -18.05 -9.00 -6.38
N ASN A 298 -17.35 -7.86 -6.36
CA ASN A 298 -15.92 -7.84 -6.65
C ASN A 298 -15.12 -8.61 -5.61
N ALA A 299 -15.42 -8.44 -4.32
CA ALA A 299 -14.69 -9.09 -3.24
C ALA A 299 -14.78 -10.62 -3.31
N ALA A 300 -15.96 -11.15 -3.62
CA ALA A 300 -16.20 -12.58 -3.75
C ALA A 300 -15.47 -13.20 -4.95
N LYS A 301 -15.42 -12.49 -6.08
CA LYS A 301 -14.85 -13.00 -7.34
C LYS A 301 -13.36 -12.72 -7.49
N VAL A 302 -12.94 -11.47 -7.34
CA VAL A 302 -11.58 -10.99 -7.63
C VAL A 302 -10.84 -10.59 -6.36
N GLY A 303 -11.54 -9.94 -5.42
CA GLY A 303 -10.94 -9.50 -4.16
C GLY A 303 -10.11 -8.23 -4.30
N SER A 304 -10.47 -7.24 -5.12
CA SER A 304 -9.61 -6.07 -5.42
C SER A 304 -9.28 -5.21 -4.20
N SER A 305 -10.25 -5.06 -3.29
CA SER A 305 -10.23 -4.06 -2.22
C SER A 305 -9.34 -4.40 -1.04
N TYR A 306 -8.79 -3.33 -0.46
CA TYR A 306 -8.44 -3.28 0.95
C TYR A 306 -9.63 -2.74 1.74
N PHE A 307 -9.97 -3.41 2.83
CA PHE A 307 -11.00 -2.95 3.74
C PHE A 307 -10.33 -2.37 4.98
N GLN A 308 -10.49 -1.06 5.17
CA GLN A 308 -10.04 -0.39 6.39
C GLN A 308 -11.12 -0.54 7.45
N ASN A 309 -10.74 -1.11 8.58
CA ASN A 309 -11.65 -1.38 9.68
C ASN A 309 -11.81 -0.13 10.56
N PHE A 310 -12.96 0.51 10.51
CA PHE A 310 -13.38 1.54 11.47
C PHE A 310 -14.59 1.10 12.31
N ILE A 311 -14.85 -0.20 12.39
CA ILE A 311 -15.89 -0.77 13.27
C ILE A 311 -15.21 -1.37 14.51
N GLY A 312 -14.63 -2.56 14.38
CA GLY A 312 -14.03 -3.29 15.50
C GLY A 312 -12.75 -2.64 16.03
N SER A 313 -12.00 -1.94 15.17
CA SER A 313 -10.77 -1.23 15.58
C SER A 313 -11.04 -0.13 16.61
N GLN A 314 -12.22 0.49 16.59
CA GLN A 314 -12.59 1.63 17.42
C GLN A 314 -12.87 1.25 18.88
N TYR A 315 -12.99 -0.04 19.18
CA TYR A 315 -13.38 -0.51 20.51
C TYR A 315 -12.46 -1.60 21.03
N LEU A 316 -12.15 -1.53 22.31
CA LEU A 316 -11.69 -2.65 23.11
C LEU A 316 -12.90 -3.41 23.63
N ARG A 317 -12.86 -4.73 23.60
CA ARG A 317 -13.88 -5.58 24.20
C ARG A 317 -13.35 -6.19 25.48
N ASP A 318 -14.14 -6.11 26.54
CA ASP A 318 -13.86 -6.86 27.74
C ASP A 318 -14.04 -8.36 27.46
N PRO A 319 -13.00 -9.19 27.69
CA PRO A 319 -13.02 -10.60 27.31
C PRO A 319 -14.00 -11.46 28.12
N VAL A 320 -14.52 -10.95 29.25
CA VAL A 320 -15.43 -11.68 30.14
C VAL A 320 -16.88 -11.22 29.95
N THR A 321 -17.09 -9.91 29.84
CA THR A 321 -18.42 -9.30 29.79
C THR A 321 -18.87 -8.93 28.38
N GLY A 322 -17.95 -8.86 27.42
CA GLY A 322 -18.22 -8.41 26.05
C GLY A 322 -18.45 -6.90 25.92
N GLU A 323 -18.35 -6.14 27.02
CA GLU A 323 -18.56 -4.69 27.03
C GLU A 323 -17.57 -4.00 26.07
N ARG A 324 -18.09 -3.10 25.23
CA ARG A 324 -17.28 -2.29 24.31
C ARG A 324 -16.88 -0.98 24.98
N ARG A 325 -15.58 -0.68 24.95
CA ARG A 325 -15.01 0.60 25.42
C ARG A 325 -14.22 1.25 24.29
N PRO A 326 -14.26 2.57 24.11
CA PRO A 326 -13.47 3.24 23.08
C PRO A 326 -11.99 2.86 23.18
N ASN A 327 -11.38 2.52 22.04
CA ASN A 327 -9.97 2.18 21.96
C ASN A 327 -9.15 3.48 21.81
N PRO A 328 -8.34 3.88 22.83
CA PRO A 328 -7.58 5.12 22.80
C PRO A 328 -6.42 5.11 21.78
N GLU A 329 -6.04 3.93 21.30
CA GLU A 329 -5.02 3.74 20.26
C GLU A 329 -5.64 3.68 18.86
N ALA A 330 -6.97 3.65 18.73
CA ALA A 330 -7.61 3.59 17.43
C ALA A 330 -7.58 4.93 16.70
N TYR A 331 -7.45 4.84 15.38
CA TYR A 331 -7.60 5.98 14.51
C TYR A 331 -9.08 6.25 14.23
N ALA A 332 -9.53 7.49 14.44
CA ALA A 332 -10.89 7.90 14.08
C ALA A 332 -11.06 7.97 12.55
N PRO A 333 -12.27 7.70 12.00
CA PRO A 333 -12.55 7.76 10.56
C PRO A 333 -12.14 9.08 9.87
N GLY A 334 -12.45 10.22 10.49
CA GLY A 334 -12.05 11.54 9.97
C GLY A 334 -10.57 11.89 10.19
N ALA A 335 -9.86 11.06 10.96
CA ALA A 335 -8.46 11.28 11.29
C ALA A 335 -7.50 10.49 10.39
N VAL A 336 -7.96 9.62 9.50
CA VAL A 336 -7.06 8.86 8.62
C VAL A 336 -7.57 8.89 7.20
N ARG A 337 -6.70 9.34 6.30
CA ARG A 337 -6.81 9.09 4.88
C ARG A 337 -5.69 8.12 4.52
N SER A 338 -6.05 6.96 4.00
CA SER A 338 -5.09 5.93 3.60
C SER A 338 -4.23 6.47 2.46
N MET A 339 -2.96 6.80 2.73
CA MET A 339 -2.04 7.31 1.70
C MET A 339 -1.01 6.23 1.38
N CYS A 340 -0.90 5.75 0.13
CA CYS A 340 -0.12 4.55 -0.24
C CYS A 340 -0.73 3.26 0.33
N CYS A 341 -0.12 2.11 0.02
CA CYS A 341 -0.68 0.76 0.14
C CYS A 341 -1.32 0.40 1.48
N ARG A 342 -0.88 0.98 2.61
CA ARG A 342 -1.27 0.62 4.00
C ARG A 342 -1.04 1.72 5.04
N LEU A 343 -0.49 2.88 4.68
CA LEU A 343 -0.01 3.86 5.68
C LEU A 343 -1.16 4.48 6.46
N GLN A 344 -1.07 4.38 7.79
CA GLN A 344 -1.96 5.07 8.71
C GLN A 344 -1.26 6.29 9.30
N LEU A 345 -2.05 7.36 9.52
CA LEU A 345 -1.56 8.66 9.97
C LEU A 345 -2.09 8.95 11.37
N ASP A 346 -1.21 9.18 12.35
CA ASP A 346 -1.63 9.81 13.60
C ASP A 346 -1.69 11.33 13.41
N LEU A 347 -2.90 11.85 13.19
CA LEU A 347 -3.10 13.30 13.07
C LEU A 347 -2.83 14.05 14.36
N ARG A 348 -2.77 13.43 15.54
CA ARG A 348 -2.41 14.13 16.78
C ARG A 348 -0.98 14.67 16.69
N GLU A 349 -0.07 13.90 16.08
CA GLU A 349 1.32 14.31 15.87
C GLU A 349 1.46 15.37 14.76
N LEU A 350 0.59 15.34 13.74
CA LEU A 350 0.55 16.38 12.71
C LEU A 350 -0.08 17.69 13.21
N LEU A 351 -1.12 17.61 14.04
CA LEU A 351 -1.80 18.76 14.67
C LEU A 351 -0.86 19.50 15.63
N LYS A 352 0.01 18.79 16.37
CA LYS A 352 1.06 19.40 17.21
C LYS A 352 2.02 20.30 16.42
N ARG A 353 2.15 20.09 15.09
CA ARG A 353 3.04 20.88 14.21
C ARG A 353 2.38 22.15 13.66
N GLY A 354 1.19 22.52 14.14
CA GLY A 354 0.58 23.83 13.89
C GLY A 354 -0.04 24.01 12.51
N ASN A 355 -0.17 22.95 11.70
CA ASN A 355 -1.00 22.99 10.51
C ASN A 355 -2.43 22.58 10.89
N GLY A 356 -3.43 23.33 10.40
CA GLY A 356 -4.81 22.87 10.45
C GLY A 356 -4.94 21.48 9.81
N LEU A 357 -5.91 20.70 10.28
CA LEU A 357 -6.20 19.33 9.83
C LEU A 357 -6.36 19.21 8.30
N PHE A 358 -6.80 20.29 7.67
CA PHE A 358 -7.14 20.37 6.25
C PHE A 358 -5.89 20.45 5.36
N GLY A 359 -5.67 19.41 4.56
CA GLY A 359 -4.62 19.34 3.54
C GLY A 359 -3.34 18.61 3.98
N SER A 360 -3.03 18.53 5.28
CA SER A 360 -1.85 17.79 5.76
C SER A 360 -2.00 16.26 5.65
N ALA A 361 -3.22 15.75 5.81
CA ALA A 361 -3.53 14.33 5.66
C ALA A 361 -3.43 13.84 4.20
N GLU A 362 -3.62 14.74 3.23
CA GLU A 362 -3.57 14.44 1.80
C GLU A 362 -2.16 14.56 1.18
N MET A 363 -1.18 15.12 1.92
CA MET A 363 0.18 15.43 1.43
C MET A 363 1.23 14.75 2.32
N THR A 364 1.27 13.42 2.26
CA THR A 364 2.07 12.59 3.17
C THR A 364 2.37 11.23 2.55
N GLY A 365 3.29 10.50 3.14
CA GLY A 365 3.83 9.25 2.64
C GLY A 365 5.03 8.85 3.47
N SER A 366 5.96 8.10 2.88
CA SER A 366 7.23 7.76 3.53
C SER A 366 8.38 8.15 2.62
N LEU A 367 9.43 8.72 3.21
CA LEU A 367 10.64 9.05 2.48
C LEU A 367 11.56 7.85 2.28
N GLY A 368 11.43 6.83 3.13
CA GLY A 368 12.23 5.63 3.04
C GLY A 368 11.76 4.58 4.02
N VAL A 369 12.03 3.32 3.65
CA VAL A 369 11.77 2.15 4.48
C VAL A 369 13.09 1.42 4.70
N VAL A 370 13.34 1.02 5.94
CA VAL A 370 14.40 0.08 6.30
C VAL A 370 13.78 -1.10 7.05
N THR A 371 13.96 -2.31 6.55
CA THR A 371 13.46 -3.53 7.18
C THR A 371 14.59 -4.27 7.87
N ILE A 372 14.38 -4.71 9.11
CA ILE A 372 15.33 -5.48 9.90
C ILE A 372 15.10 -6.99 9.66
N ASN A 373 16.18 -7.74 9.51
CA ASN A 373 16.15 -9.19 9.36
C ASN A 373 16.03 -9.88 10.74
N MET A 374 14.82 -10.24 11.12
CA MET A 374 14.55 -10.79 12.45
C MET A 374 15.02 -12.25 12.55
N ALA A 375 14.96 -13.02 11.47
CA ALA A 375 15.40 -14.41 11.47
C ALA A 375 16.89 -14.56 11.82
N ALA A 376 17.74 -13.71 11.23
CA ALA A 376 19.17 -13.65 11.55
C ALA A 376 19.43 -13.28 13.02
N LEU A 377 18.63 -12.37 13.61
CA LEU A 377 18.72 -12.03 15.03
C LEU A 377 18.40 -13.24 15.92
N GLY A 378 17.29 -13.93 15.66
CA GLY A 378 16.90 -15.13 16.40
C GLY A 378 17.97 -16.22 16.34
N TYR A 379 18.60 -16.42 15.17
CA TYR A 379 19.67 -17.39 15.00
C TYR A 379 20.95 -17.03 15.75
N ARG A 380 21.43 -15.78 15.59
CA ARG A 380 22.70 -15.32 16.18
C ARG A 380 22.67 -15.27 17.71
N PHE A 381 21.51 -15.00 18.29
CA PHE A 381 21.31 -14.81 19.72
C PHE A 381 20.43 -15.90 20.32
N LYS A 382 20.56 -17.14 19.85
CA LYS A 382 19.80 -18.29 20.32
C LYS A 382 19.86 -18.41 21.86
N GLY A 383 18.70 -18.29 22.51
CA GLY A 383 18.56 -18.32 23.96
C GLY A 383 19.06 -17.08 24.73
N ASP A 384 19.57 -16.06 24.04
CA ASP A 384 20.08 -14.81 24.63
C ASP A 384 19.23 -13.60 24.24
N ILE A 385 18.13 -13.40 24.97
CA ILE A 385 17.21 -12.27 24.69
C ILE A 385 17.89 -10.92 24.91
N VAL A 386 18.83 -10.82 25.86
CA VAL A 386 19.52 -9.56 26.16
C VAL A 386 20.42 -9.15 24.99
N GLY A 387 21.20 -10.09 24.47
CA GLY A 387 22.00 -9.87 23.27
C GLY A 387 21.16 -9.57 22.03
N LEU A 388 20.03 -10.26 21.86
CA LEU A 388 19.09 -10.02 20.75
C LEU A 388 18.57 -8.58 20.78
N MET A 389 18.10 -8.10 21.93
CA MET A 389 17.56 -6.75 22.08
C MET A 389 18.63 -5.68 21.86
N ALA A 390 19.86 -5.92 22.36
CA ALA A 390 20.97 -5.00 22.15
C ALA A 390 21.37 -4.86 20.67
N GLU A 391 21.39 -5.97 19.92
CA GLU A 391 21.65 -5.92 18.49
C GLU A 391 20.48 -5.30 17.71
N LEU A 392 19.24 -5.59 18.10
CA LEU A 392 18.06 -4.94 17.53
C LEU A 392 18.16 -3.41 17.68
N ASP A 393 18.51 -2.91 18.86
CA ASP A 393 18.72 -1.48 19.11
C ASP A 393 19.79 -0.88 18.20
N ARG A 394 20.92 -1.58 18.02
CA ARG A 394 21.98 -1.14 17.12
C ARG A 394 21.50 -1.08 15.66
N LEU A 395 20.75 -2.09 15.19
CA LEU A 395 20.19 -2.11 13.84
C LEU A 395 19.12 -1.03 13.64
N MET A 396 18.31 -0.74 14.66
CA MET A 396 17.36 0.37 14.64
C MET A 396 18.07 1.72 14.57
N ASP A 397 19.21 1.90 15.27
CA ASP A 397 20.00 3.13 15.19
C ASP A 397 20.60 3.32 13.79
N ILE A 398 21.08 2.24 13.16
CA ILE A 398 21.56 2.25 11.77
C ILE A 398 20.41 2.61 10.81
N ALA A 399 19.23 1.99 10.99
CA ALA A 399 18.06 2.25 10.17
C ALA A 399 17.64 3.73 10.29
N SER A 400 17.56 4.25 11.51
CA SER A 400 17.27 5.65 11.79
C SER A 400 18.27 6.59 11.12
N SER A 401 19.57 6.34 11.28
CA SER A 401 20.63 7.13 10.63
C SER A 401 20.53 7.12 9.10
N THR A 402 20.25 5.96 8.50
CA THR A 402 20.05 5.80 7.06
C THR A 402 18.87 6.66 6.56
N LEU A 403 17.74 6.60 7.26
CA LEU A 403 16.52 7.32 6.90
C LEU A 403 16.70 8.84 6.99
N GLU A 404 17.39 9.32 8.02
CA GLU A 404 17.68 10.74 8.18
C GLU A 404 18.64 11.27 7.11
N LYS A 405 19.66 10.49 6.74
CA LYS A 405 20.54 10.83 5.60
C LYS A 405 19.79 10.84 4.28
N LYS A 406 18.91 9.86 4.04
CA LYS A 406 18.06 9.83 2.84
C LYS A 406 17.17 11.06 2.77
N ARG A 407 16.53 11.44 3.88
CA ARG A 407 15.71 12.65 3.98
C ARG A 407 16.49 13.91 3.65
N ALA A 408 17.65 14.12 4.27
CA ALA A 408 18.50 15.28 4.00
C ALA A 408 18.97 15.33 2.53
N PHE A 409 19.36 14.18 1.97
CA PHE A 409 19.82 14.07 0.60
C PHE A 409 18.70 14.37 -0.41
N VAL A 410 17.52 13.77 -0.24
CA VAL A 410 16.35 14.01 -1.10
C VAL A 410 15.88 15.46 -0.98
N GLN A 411 15.87 16.05 0.21
CA GLN A 411 15.57 17.48 0.39
C GLN A 411 16.56 18.35 -0.38
N GLY A 412 17.86 18.05 -0.34
CA GLY A 412 18.86 18.79 -1.11
C GLY A 412 18.65 18.69 -2.63
N LEU A 413 18.17 17.54 -3.14
CA LEU A 413 17.81 17.38 -4.55
C LEU A 413 16.52 18.10 -4.91
N TYR A 414 15.54 18.09 -4.01
CA TYR A 414 14.29 18.85 -4.12
C TYR A 414 14.59 20.36 -4.25
N ASP A 415 15.40 20.92 -3.36
CA ASP A 415 15.76 22.34 -3.35
C ASP A 415 16.53 22.77 -4.61
N ARG A 416 17.25 21.84 -5.24
CA ARG A 416 17.96 22.06 -6.52
C ARG A 416 17.05 21.96 -7.74
N GLY A 417 15.80 21.52 -7.57
CA GLY A 417 14.81 21.39 -8.63
C GLY A 417 14.84 20.06 -9.39
N LEU A 418 15.34 18.98 -8.77
CA LEU A 418 15.34 17.65 -9.40
C LEU A 418 13.92 17.06 -9.53
N TYR A 419 13.01 17.42 -8.63
CA TYR A 419 11.63 16.93 -8.58
C TYR A 419 10.61 18.07 -8.83
N PRO A 420 10.55 18.61 -10.06
CA PRO A 420 9.77 19.81 -10.34
C PRO A 420 8.26 19.63 -10.13
N TYR A 421 7.68 18.44 -10.41
CA TYR A 421 6.26 18.21 -10.19
C TYR A 421 5.95 18.01 -8.70
N THR A 422 6.81 17.29 -7.99
CA THR A 422 6.75 17.16 -6.53
C THR A 422 6.84 18.55 -5.89
N ALA A 423 7.76 19.42 -6.32
CA ALA A 423 7.85 20.77 -5.78
C ALA A 423 6.59 21.62 -5.98
N ARG A 424 5.84 21.38 -7.08
CA ARG A 424 4.59 22.08 -7.37
C ARG A 424 3.41 21.63 -6.50
N TYR A 425 3.31 20.35 -6.18
CA TYR A 425 2.14 19.76 -5.51
C TYR A 425 2.40 19.28 -4.08
N LEU A 426 3.66 19.20 -3.68
CA LEU A 426 4.11 18.82 -2.36
C LEU A 426 5.19 19.82 -1.90
N PRO A 427 4.79 20.94 -1.26
CA PRO A 427 5.70 22.04 -0.92
C PRO A 427 6.69 21.71 0.20
N PHE A 428 6.49 20.60 0.92
CA PHE A 428 7.35 20.19 2.02
C PHE A 428 7.35 18.67 2.21
N LEU A 429 8.44 18.13 2.78
CA LEU A 429 8.58 16.71 3.13
C LEU A 429 8.37 16.43 4.64
N ARG A 430 8.06 17.45 5.44
CA ARG A 430 7.92 17.35 6.92
C ARG A 430 6.80 16.42 7.40
N ASN A 431 5.84 16.08 6.53
CA ASN A 431 4.76 15.15 6.83
C ASN A 431 5.12 13.70 6.45
N HIS A 432 6.22 13.46 5.74
CA HIS A 432 6.61 12.12 5.34
C HIS A 432 7.32 11.39 6.47
N PHE A 433 6.96 10.13 6.69
CA PHE A 433 7.55 9.27 7.69
C PHE A 433 8.94 8.76 7.29
N SER A 434 9.73 8.44 8.31
CA SER A 434 10.90 7.57 8.27
C SER A 434 10.44 6.20 8.79
N THR A 435 10.40 5.19 7.92
CA THR A 435 9.74 3.90 8.24
C THR A 435 10.75 2.82 8.59
N ILE A 436 10.54 2.18 9.75
CA ILE A 436 11.28 0.97 10.13
C ILE A 436 10.29 -0.20 10.12
N GLY A 437 10.68 -1.31 9.51
CA GLY A 437 9.87 -2.52 9.46
C GLY A 437 10.65 -3.76 9.87
N VAL A 438 9.94 -4.87 9.94
CA VAL A 438 10.47 -6.19 10.32
C VAL A 438 10.13 -7.22 9.26
N ASN A 439 10.94 -8.27 9.17
CA ASN A 439 10.63 -9.45 8.37
C ASN A 439 11.18 -10.72 9.02
N GLY A 440 10.41 -11.81 8.98
CA GLY A 440 10.83 -13.11 9.48
C GLY A 440 10.73 -13.25 10.99
N MET A 441 9.75 -12.62 11.66
CA MET A 441 9.58 -12.80 13.11
C MET A 441 9.17 -14.23 13.47
N ASN A 442 8.46 -14.94 12.59
CA ASN A 442 8.19 -16.36 12.78
C ASN A 442 9.50 -17.16 12.87
N GLU A 443 10.37 -16.99 11.88
CA GLU A 443 11.66 -17.69 11.87
C GLU A 443 12.62 -17.15 12.95
N MET A 444 12.47 -15.91 13.41
CA MET A 444 13.19 -15.40 14.58
C MET A 444 12.88 -16.24 15.82
N VAL A 445 11.59 -16.44 16.14
CA VAL A 445 11.18 -17.22 17.32
C VAL A 445 11.66 -18.67 17.19
N ARG A 446 11.47 -19.28 16.01
CA ARG A 446 11.95 -20.64 15.73
C ARG A 446 13.46 -20.76 15.95
N ASN A 447 14.26 -19.88 15.33
CA ASN A 447 15.71 -19.93 15.48
C ASN A 447 16.17 -19.65 16.92
N PHE A 448 15.53 -18.69 17.59
CA PHE A 448 15.86 -18.30 18.97
C PHE A 448 15.60 -19.43 19.98
N THR A 449 14.52 -20.17 19.79
CA THR A 449 14.09 -21.24 20.69
C THR A 449 14.63 -22.62 20.31
N GLY A 450 15.30 -22.74 19.16
CA GLY A 450 15.72 -24.05 18.63
C GLY A 450 14.56 -24.89 18.12
N ASP A 451 13.61 -24.24 17.46
CA ASP A 451 12.38 -24.78 16.86
C ASP A 451 11.32 -25.26 17.88
N ALA A 452 11.42 -24.83 19.14
CA ALA A 452 10.47 -25.21 20.18
C ALA A 452 9.18 -24.35 20.16
N ALA A 453 9.22 -23.17 19.54
CA ALA A 453 8.08 -22.27 19.40
C ALA A 453 8.15 -21.49 18.07
N ASP A 454 6.99 -21.01 17.63
CA ASP A 454 6.80 -20.13 16.48
C ASP A 454 5.64 -19.15 16.77
N LEU A 455 5.13 -18.44 15.76
CA LEU A 455 4.01 -17.49 15.96
C LEU A 455 2.62 -18.13 16.05
N THR A 456 2.52 -19.43 16.26
CA THR A 456 1.24 -20.14 16.44
C THR A 456 1.00 -20.54 17.90
N VAL A 457 1.99 -20.33 18.77
CA VAL A 457 1.90 -20.65 20.21
C VAL A 457 1.98 -19.38 21.07
N PRO A 458 1.33 -19.35 22.25
CA PRO A 458 1.27 -18.16 23.09
C PRO A 458 2.63 -17.57 23.46
N GLU A 459 3.63 -18.40 23.73
CA GLU A 459 4.97 -17.95 24.13
C GLU A 459 5.69 -17.23 22.98
N GLY A 460 5.53 -17.71 21.75
CA GLY A 460 6.13 -17.09 20.57
C GLY A 460 5.46 -15.76 20.22
N ILE A 461 4.13 -15.69 20.32
CA ILE A 461 3.37 -14.45 20.15
C ILE A 461 3.76 -13.42 21.22
N ALA A 462 3.88 -13.83 22.48
CA ALA A 462 4.29 -12.95 23.57
C ALA A 462 5.69 -12.36 23.35
N MET A 463 6.64 -13.17 22.87
CA MET A 463 7.99 -12.70 22.51
C MET A 463 7.94 -11.65 21.38
N ALA A 464 7.17 -11.91 20.33
CA ALA A 464 7.04 -10.97 19.22
C ALA A 464 6.36 -9.66 19.62
N LEU A 465 5.30 -9.71 20.44
CA LEU A 465 4.63 -8.53 20.98
C LEU A 465 5.58 -7.67 21.80
N ALA A 466 6.36 -8.27 22.70
CA ALA A 466 7.34 -7.56 23.52
C ALA A 466 8.41 -6.85 22.67
N ILE A 467 8.90 -7.51 21.62
CA ILE A 467 9.86 -6.91 20.67
C ILE A 467 9.23 -5.74 19.91
N LEU A 468 8.01 -5.91 19.40
CA LEU A 468 7.31 -4.84 18.67
C LEU A 468 7.02 -3.62 19.56
N ASP A 469 6.66 -3.83 20.83
CA ASP A 469 6.48 -2.75 21.80
C ASP A 469 7.78 -2.00 22.07
N HIS A 470 8.89 -2.71 22.30
CA HIS A 470 10.22 -2.09 22.41
C HIS A 470 10.58 -1.26 21.17
N MET A 471 10.32 -1.79 19.97
CA MET A 471 10.55 -1.04 18.74
C MET A 471 9.73 0.25 18.70
N ARG A 472 8.45 0.23 19.11
CA ARG A 472 7.61 1.44 19.18
C ARG A 472 8.20 2.49 20.11
N GLU A 473 8.70 2.09 21.28
CA GLU A 473 9.35 2.99 22.23
C GLU A 473 10.58 3.67 21.60
N ARG A 474 11.43 2.89 20.92
CA ARG A 474 12.61 3.42 20.21
C ARG A 474 12.25 4.38 19.08
N LEU A 475 11.15 4.14 18.37
CA LEU A 475 10.65 5.07 17.36
C LEU A 475 10.23 6.41 17.99
N VAL A 476 9.56 6.39 19.15
CA VAL A 476 9.21 7.63 19.88
C VAL A 476 10.46 8.43 20.22
N ASP A 477 11.53 7.78 20.71
CA ASP A 477 12.81 8.43 20.99
C ASP A 477 13.40 9.09 19.73
N TYR A 478 13.37 8.41 18.59
CA TYR A 478 13.84 8.97 17.33
C TYR A 478 13.02 10.18 16.89
N GLN A 479 11.70 10.14 17.03
CA GLN A 479 10.85 11.29 16.72
C GLN A 479 11.21 12.50 17.58
N GLN A 480 11.40 12.29 18.88
CA GLN A 480 11.77 13.37 19.81
C GLN A 480 13.15 13.96 19.49
N ARG A 481 14.13 13.10 19.18
CA ARG A 481 15.52 13.52 18.90
C ARG A 481 15.66 14.23 17.56
N THR A 482 15.00 13.74 16.52
CA THR A 482 15.17 14.23 15.14
C THR A 482 14.15 15.29 14.76
N GLY A 483 12.99 15.32 15.43
CA GLY A 483 11.85 16.12 15.01
C GLY A 483 11.16 15.58 13.74
N ASN A 484 11.52 14.40 13.24
CA ASN A 484 10.87 13.75 12.09
C ASN A 484 9.85 12.71 12.54
N LEU A 485 8.89 12.38 11.67
CA LEU A 485 7.87 11.37 11.96
C LEU A 485 8.46 9.98 11.70
N TYR A 486 8.19 9.03 12.59
CA TYR A 486 8.60 7.63 12.46
C TYR A 486 7.41 6.71 12.65
N ASN A 487 7.45 5.57 11.98
CA ASN A 487 6.40 4.57 12.08
C ASN A 487 6.96 3.15 11.95
N LEU A 488 6.22 2.20 12.54
CA LEU A 488 6.51 0.78 12.47
C LEU A 488 5.62 0.15 11.42
N GLU A 489 6.21 -0.48 10.39
CA GLU A 489 5.45 -1.07 9.28
C GLU A 489 5.62 -2.59 9.21
N ALA A 490 4.52 -3.29 8.94
CA ALA A 490 4.55 -4.66 8.46
C ALA A 490 4.89 -4.63 6.96
N THR A 491 6.17 -4.36 6.67
CA THR A 491 6.65 -4.12 5.30
C THR A 491 6.20 -5.26 4.37
N PRO A 492 5.66 -4.97 3.17
CA PRO A 492 5.25 -6.03 2.23
C PRO A 492 6.39 -6.97 1.80
N ALA A 493 7.63 -6.50 1.90
CA ALA A 493 8.88 -7.27 1.77
C ALA A 493 8.94 -8.22 0.55
N GLU A 494 8.31 -7.88 -0.59
CA GLU A 494 8.07 -8.79 -1.71
C GLU A 494 9.33 -9.54 -2.18
N GLY A 495 10.40 -8.80 -2.52
CA GLY A 495 11.72 -9.38 -2.82
C GLY A 495 12.59 -9.57 -1.58
N THR A 496 12.29 -8.86 -0.48
CA THR A 496 13.11 -8.86 0.74
C THR A 496 13.02 -10.20 1.48
N THR A 497 11.84 -10.84 1.50
CA THR A 497 11.64 -12.16 2.13
C THR A 497 12.57 -13.21 1.55
N TYR A 498 12.70 -13.24 0.22
CA TYR A 498 13.62 -14.13 -0.50
C TYR A 498 15.08 -13.72 -0.29
N ARG A 499 15.37 -12.41 -0.39
CA ARG A 499 16.72 -11.88 -0.28
C ARG A 499 17.36 -12.25 1.05
N PHE A 500 16.69 -11.99 2.16
CA PHE A 500 17.21 -12.31 3.49
C PHE A 500 17.49 -13.81 3.62
N ALA A 501 16.50 -14.65 3.31
CA ALA A 501 16.63 -16.11 3.35
C ALA A 501 17.82 -16.61 2.51
N LYS A 502 17.97 -16.08 1.28
CA LYS A 502 19.07 -16.41 0.36
C LYS A 502 20.44 -15.98 0.89
N GLU A 503 20.57 -14.76 1.40
CA GLU A 503 21.85 -14.26 1.91
C GLU A 503 22.24 -14.96 3.22
N ASP A 504 21.28 -15.22 4.10
CA ASP A 504 21.52 -15.93 5.35
C ASP A 504 21.91 -17.38 5.12
N ARG A 505 21.32 -18.08 4.13
CA ARG A 505 21.75 -19.45 3.77
C ARG A 505 23.22 -19.53 3.35
N LYS A 506 23.80 -18.46 2.81
CA LYS A 506 25.23 -18.42 2.47
C LYS A 506 26.12 -18.27 3.71
N ARG A 507 25.58 -17.67 4.78
CA ARG A 507 26.29 -17.30 6.02
C ARG A 507 26.11 -18.36 7.10
N PHE A 508 24.94 -18.95 7.18
CA PHE A 508 24.47 -19.83 8.25
C PHE A 508 23.93 -21.12 7.63
N THR A 509 24.58 -22.25 7.91
CA THR A 509 24.27 -23.53 7.25
C THR A 509 23.03 -24.23 7.79
N ASP A 510 22.66 -23.97 9.04
CA ASP A 510 21.58 -24.62 9.79
C ASP A 510 20.50 -23.64 10.27
N ILE A 511 20.48 -22.41 9.74
CA ILE A 511 19.42 -21.45 10.04
C ILE A 511 18.06 -21.98 9.54
N LEU A 512 17.04 -21.88 10.39
CA LEU A 512 15.68 -22.28 10.07
C LEU A 512 15.04 -21.21 9.17
N GLN A 513 14.42 -21.66 8.08
CA GLN A 513 13.74 -20.84 7.09
C GLN A 513 12.43 -21.53 6.66
N ALA A 514 11.52 -20.79 6.02
CA ALA A 514 10.35 -21.36 5.37
C ALA A 514 10.67 -21.75 3.92
N GLY A 515 9.78 -22.55 3.31
CA GLY A 515 9.98 -23.12 1.98
C GLY A 515 11.08 -24.17 1.93
N GLY A 516 11.56 -24.47 0.71
CA GLY A 516 12.58 -25.51 0.49
C GLY A 516 13.30 -25.37 -0.84
N GLY A 517 14.45 -26.06 -0.98
CA GLY A 517 15.25 -26.03 -2.20
C GLY A 517 15.69 -24.61 -2.57
N GLU A 518 15.37 -24.16 -3.78
CA GLU A 518 15.64 -22.77 -4.20
C GLU A 518 14.53 -21.77 -3.85
N ASN A 519 13.39 -22.26 -3.37
CA ASN A 519 12.17 -21.51 -3.05
C ASN A 519 12.06 -21.20 -1.55
N ILE A 520 13.18 -20.91 -0.91
CA ILE A 520 13.27 -20.50 0.49
C ILE A 520 12.77 -19.07 0.69
N TYR A 521 12.21 -18.75 1.85
CA TYR A 521 11.81 -17.39 2.21
C TYR A 521 11.69 -17.24 3.73
N TYR A 522 11.52 -16.00 4.17
CA TYR A 522 11.08 -15.67 5.52
C TYR A 522 9.64 -15.16 5.51
N THR A 523 8.87 -15.58 6.51
CA THR A 523 7.46 -15.22 6.66
C THR A 523 7.34 -13.70 6.85
N ASN A 524 6.38 -13.09 6.14
CA ASN A 524 6.30 -11.64 6.05
C ASN A 524 6.04 -11.01 7.42
N SER A 525 6.84 -10.02 7.80
CA SER A 525 6.67 -9.27 9.08
C SER A 525 6.52 -10.18 10.31
N SER A 526 5.37 -10.12 10.98
CA SER A 526 4.94 -10.94 12.11
C SER A 526 3.74 -11.84 11.78
N GLN A 527 3.59 -12.23 10.51
CA GLN A 527 2.55 -13.20 10.12
C GLN A 527 2.89 -14.60 10.64
N ILE A 528 1.85 -15.38 10.90
CA ILE A 528 1.95 -16.81 11.17
C ILE A 528 2.46 -17.58 9.93
N PRO A 529 3.02 -18.80 10.09
CA PRO A 529 3.37 -19.67 8.97
C PRO A 529 2.18 -19.83 8.00
N VAL A 530 2.47 -19.76 6.70
CA VAL A 530 1.43 -19.75 5.66
C VAL A 530 0.71 -21.09 5.49
N ASP A 531 1.26 -22.17 6.04
CA ASP A 531 0.73 -23.54 6.03
C ASP A 531 0.02 -23.93 7.33
N HIS A 532 -0.13 -23.00 8.28
CA HIS A 532 -0.63 -23.31 9.61
C HIS A 532 -2.08 -23.82 9.62
N THR A 533 -3.02 -23.08 9.02
CA THR A 533 -4.46 -23.38 9.13
C THR A 533 -5.23 -23.03 7.87
N GLU A 534 -6.36 -23.69 7.66
CA GLU A 534 -7.38 -23.33 6.66
C GLU A 534 -8.56 -22.57 7.27
N ASP A 535 -8.56 -22.38 8.59
CA ASP A 535 -9.56 -21.59 9.29
C ASP A 535 -9.12 -20.12 9.36
N PRO A 536 -9.82 -19.20 8.67
CA PRO A 536 -9.48 -17.79 8.74
C PRO A 536 -9.66 -17.19 10.14
N PHE A 537 -10.57 -17.71 10.98
CA PHE A 537 -10.81 -17.18 12.32
C PHE A 537 -9.69 -17.54 13.28
N GLU A 538 -9.16 -18.76 13.21
CA GLU A 538 -7.93 -19.14 13.94
C GLU A 538 -6.77 -18.21 13.57
N ALA A 539 -6.56 -17.97 12.27
CA ALA A 539 -5.53 -17.04 11.81
C ALA A 539 -5.78 -15.60 12.31
N LEU A 540 -7.03 -15.13 12.31
CA LEU A 540 -7.41 -13.81 12.81
C LEU A 540 -7.16 -13.67 14.32
N GLU A 541 -7.50 -14.68 15.13
CA GLU A 541 -7.23 -14.67 16.58
C GLU A 541 -5.73 -14.57 16.88
N LEU A 542 -4.90 -15.37 16.20
CA LEU A 542 -3.44 -15.34 16.38
C LEU A 542 -2.79 -14.02 15.92
N GLN A 543 -3.41 -13.35 14.94
CA GLN A 543 -2.83 -12.16 14.29
C GLN A 543 -3.37 -10.83 14.83
N ASN A 544 -4.54 -10.81 15.46
CA ASN A 544 -5.24 -9.57 15.85
C ASN A 544 -4.34 -8.61 16.64
N ASP A 545 -3.71 -9.10 17.70
CA ASP A 545 -2.88 -8.25 18.57
C ASP A 545 -1.55 -7.87 17.93
N LEU A 546 -0.92 -8.78 17.18
CA LEU A 546 0.32 -8.53 16.46
C LEU A 546 0.14 -7.42 15.43
N GLN A 547 -0.94 -7.48 14.64
CA GLN A 547 -1.19 -6.49 13.60
C GLN A 547 -1.54 -5.11 14.19
N CYS A 548 -2.14 -5.05 15.38
CA CYS A 548 -2.41 -3.77 16.06
C CYS A 548 -1.14 -3.05 16.55
N LYS A 549 0.04 -3.68 16.57
CA LYS A 549 1.29 -3.03 16.97
C LYS A 549 1.88 -2.11 15.91
N TYR A 550 1.51 -2.29 14.64
CA TYR A 550 2.05 -1.48 13.55
C TYR A 550 1.36 -0.13 13.45
N THR A 551 2.14 0.95 13.47
CA THR A 551 1.64 2.33 13.36
C THR A 551 1.72 2.88 11.94
N GLY A 552 2.54 2.26 11.09
CA GLY A 552 2.85 2.71 9.74
C GLY A 552 2.18 1.94 8.62
N GLY A 553 1.49 0.85 8.95
CA GLY A 553 0.74 0.05 8.00
C GLY A 553 0.87 -1.44 8.23
N THR A 554 -0.27 -2.10 8.21
CA THR A 554 -0.45 -3.55 8.36
C THR A 554 -1.61 -3.99 7.49
N VAL A 555 -1.63 -5.26 7.09
CA VAL A 555 -2.81 -5.91 6.56
C VAL A 555 -2.72 -7.41 6.84
N LEU A 556 -3.86 -8.01 7.14
CA LEU A 556 -4.01 -9.46 7.07
C LEU A 556 -4.72 -9.85 5.77
N HIS A 557 -4.06 -10.68 4.98
CA HIS A 557 -4.63 -11.20 3.74
C HIS A 557 -5.39 -12.49 4.01
N LEU A 558 -6.71 -12.47 3.80
CA LEU A 558 -7.56 -13.66 3.86
C LEU A 558 -7.48 -14.37 2.51
N TYR A 559 -6.45 -15.19 2.34
CA TYR A 559 -6.17 -15.95 1.12
C TYR A 559 -7.14 -17.14 0.99
N MET A 560 -8.18 -16.98 0.18
CA MET A 560 -9.20 -18.00 -0.06
C MET A 560 -8.76 -18.94 -1.18
N SER A 561 -9.13 -20.22 -1.07
CA SER A 561 -8.79 -21.26 -2.07
C SER A 561 -9.36 -20.97 -3.45
N GLU A 562 -10.52 -20.31 -3.50
CA GLU A 562 -11.19 -19.89 -4.72
C GLU A 562 -12.16 -18.74 -4.44
N LYS A 563 -12.96 -18.36 -5.45
CA LYS A 563 -14.05 -17.39 -5.27
C LYS A 563 -15.06 -17.88 -4.25
N LEU A 564 -15.67 -16.94 -3.52
CA LEU A 564 -16.80 -17.28 -2.65
C LEU A 564 -18.06 -17.52 -3.47
N SER A 565 -19.00 -18.26 -2.88
CA SER A 565 -20.28 -18.66 -3.48
C SER A 565 -21.14 -17.48 -3.91
N SER A 566 -21.07 -16.35 -3.18
CA SER A 566 -21.88 -15.16 -3.45
C SER A 566 -21.30 -13.90 -2.81
N ALA A 567 -21.75 -12.73 -3.28
CA ALA A 567 -21.50 -11.46 -2.60
C ALA A 567 -22.05 -11.45 -1.16
N ASN A 568 -23.17 -12.13 -0.90
CA ASN A 568 -23.73 -12.23 0.45
C ASN A 568 -22.79 -12.98 1.40
N ALA A 569 -22.15 -14.06 0.94
CA ALA A 569 -21.16 -14.78 1.73
C ALA A 569 -19.93 -13.90 2.03
N ALA A 570 -19.36 -13.24 1.00
CA ALA A 570 -18.24 -12.32 1.18
C ALA A 570 -18.58 -11.16 2.13
N ARG A 571 -19.78 -10.59 1.99
CA ARG A 571 -20.30 -9.52 2.84
C ARG A 571 -20.45 -9.98 4.30
N GLY A 572 -21.09 -11.13 4.52
CA GLY A 572 -21.30 -11.69 5.85
C GLY A 572 -19.97 -11.95 6.55
N PHE A 573 -19.05 -12.63 5.86
CA PHE A 573 -17.72 -12.92 6.39
C PHE A 573 -16.95 -11.66 6.76
N LEU A 574 -16.82 -10.69 5.84
CA LEU A 574 -16.11 -9.45 6.12
C LEU A 574 -16.79 -8.61 7.20
N ARG A 575 -18.12 -8.58 7.26
CA ARG A 575 -18.85 -7.89 8.35
C ARG A 575 -18.50 -8.47 9.71
N THR A 576 -18.48 -9.80 9.81
CA THR A 576 -18.09 -10.50 11.04
C THR A 576 -16.65 -10.16 11.41
N VAL A 577 -15.70 -10.29 10.46
CA VAL A 577 -14.28 -10.00 10.70
C VAL A 577 -14.08 -8.56 11.19
N LEU A 578 -14.65 -7.59 10.48
CA LEU A 578 -14.50 -6.17 10.81
C LEU A 578 -15.19 -5.78 12.12
N THR A 579 -16.21 -6.53 12.56
CA THR A 579 -16.94 -6.25 13.82
C THR A 579 -16.30 -6.92 15.04
N ARG A 580 -15.72 -8.11 14.86
CA ARG A 580 -15.14 -8.93 15.93
C ARG A 580 -13.70 -8.52 16.24
N TYR A 581 -12.91 -8.22 15.20
CA TYR A 581 -11.47 -7.99 15.33
C TYR A 581 -11.10 -6.51 15.26
N ARG A 582 -9.93 -6.19 15.83
CA ARG A 582 -9.36 -4.83 15.85
C ARG A 582 -8.39 -4.58 14.70
N LEU A 583 -8.03 -5.60 13.92
CA LEU A 583 -7.11 -5.49 12.79
C LEU A 583 -7.43 -4.26 11.93
N PRO A 584 -6.44 -3.39 11.65
CA PRO A 584 -6.70 -2.13 10.93
C PRO A 584 -7.07 -2.33 9.46
N TYR A 585 -6.47 -3.31 8.79
CA TYR A 585 -6.83 -3.69 7.42
C TYR A 585 -6.91 -5.18 7.23
N VAL A 586 -7.88 -5.57 6.41
CA VAL A 586 -7.99 -6.91 5.86
C VAL A 586 -8.24 -6.85 4.36
N THR A 587 -7.93 -7.93 3.67
CA THR A 587 -8.37 -8.16 2.28
C THR A 587 -9.01 -9.52 2.20
N LEU A 588 -10.06 -9.66 1.40
CA LEU A 588 -10.54 -10.95 0.92
C LEU A 588 -9.82 -11.26 -0.41
N THR A 589 -9.04 -12.33 -0.48
CA THR A 589 -8.18 -12.63 -1.64
C THR A 589 -8.45 -14.04 -2.17
N PRO A 590 -9.44 -14.20 -3.07
CA PRO A 590 -9.62 -15.42 -3.85
C PRO A 590 -8.44 -15.74 -4.76
N VAL A 591 -8.06 -17.01 -4.84
CA VAL A 591 -7.22 -17.53 -5.94
C VAL A 591 -8.10 -17.88 -7.13
N PHE A 592 -7.63 -17.57 -8.33
CA PHE A 592 -8.33 -17.92 -9.56
C PHE A 592 -7.36 -18.07 -10.71
N SER A 593 -7.82 -18.65 -11.81
CA SER A 593 -7.03 -18.83 -13.01
C SER A 593 -7.68 -18.14 -14.20
N VAL A 594 -6.89 -17.72 -15.18
CA VAL A 594 -7.38 -17.07 -16.40
C VAL A 594 -6.88 -17.84 -17.62
N CYS A 595 -7.83 -18.26 -18.45
CA CYS A 595 -7.58 -18.80 -19.79
C CYS A 595 -7.73 -17.67 -20.81
N ASP A 596 -6.77 -17.51 -21.72
CA ASP A 596 -6.83 -16.46 -22.74
C ASP A 596 -8.04 -16.61 -23.70
N THR A 597 -8.64 -17.81 -23.77
CA THR A 597 -9.83 -18.11 -24.60
C THR A 597 -11.13 -18.11 -23.81
N HIS A 598 -11.16 -18.79 -22.65
CA HIS A 598 -12.38 -19.02 -21.87
C HIS A 598 -12.53 -18.10 -20.64
N GLY A 599 -11.53 -17.26 -20.39
CA GLY A 599 -11.53 -16.28 -19.32
C GLY A 599 -11.37 -16.88 -17.92
N TYR A 600 -12.12 -16.32 -16.97
CA TYR A 600 -12.03 -16.63 -15.55
C TYR A 600 -12.38 -18.08 -15.21
N LEU A 601 -11.55 -18.71 -14.38
CA LEU A 601 -11.71 -20.05 -13.81
C LEU A 601 -11.57 -19.98 -12.29
N ALA A 602 -12.43 -20.68 -11.57
CA ALA A 602 -12.40 -20.70 -10.11
C ALA A 602 -11.21 -21.53 -9.59
N GLY A 603 -10.48 -20.96 -8.62
CA GLY A 603 -9.34 -21.61 -7.99
C GLY A 603 -8.10 -21.73 -8.88
N GLU A 604 -7.14 -22.48 -8.37
CA GLU A 604 -5.91 -22.82 -9.09
C GLU A 604 -6.19 -23.95 -10.09
N GLN A 605 -6.08 -23.64 -11.39
CA GLN A 605 -6.37 -24.54 -12.50
C GLN A 605 -5.24 -24.43 -13.52
N PRO A 606 -4.12 -25.16 -13.37
CA PRO A 606 -2.94 -25.01 -14.24
C PRO A 606 -3.24 -25.17 -15.73
N GLU A 607 -4.27 -25.97 -16.06
CA GLU A 607 -4.79 -26.17 -17.42
C GLU A 607 -6.27 -25.84 -17.46
N CYS A 608 -6.72 -25.24 -18.58
CA CYS A 608 -8.12 -24.91 -18.76
C CYS A 608 -8.94 -26.20 -18.95
N PRO A 609 -10.01 -26.44 -18.17
CA PRO A 609 -10.82 -27.66 -18.30
C PRO A 609 -11.59 -27.74 -19.63
N GLN A 610 -11.65 -26.63 -20.40
CA GLN A 610 -12.38 -26.56 -21.67
C GLN A 610 -11.48 -26.76 -22.90
N CYS A 611 -10.25 -26.22 -22.92
CA CYS A 611 -9.32 -26.37 -24.06
C CYS A 611 -7.99 -27.05 -23.75
N GLY A 612 -7.70 -27.40 -22.49
CA GLY A 612 -6.43 -28.01 -22.09
C GLY A 612 -5.20 -27.11 -22.21
N THR A 613 -5.36 -25.82 -22.52
CA THR A 613 -4.24 -24.88 -22.58
C THR A 613 -3.83 -24.45 -21.19
N GLN A 614 -2.53 -24.21 -20.99
CA GLN A 614 -2.00 -23.63 -19.76
C GLN A 614 -2.72 -22.32 -19.42
N THR A 615 -3.07 -22.14 -18.16
CA THR A 615 -3.70 -20.91 -17.65
C THR A 615 -2.68 -20.06 -16.89
N LYS A 616 -3.09 -18.83 -16.56
CA LYS A 616 -2.36 -17.98 -15.62
C LYS A 616 -3.08 -18.05 -14.27
N VAL A 617 -2.42 -18.55 -13.23
CA VAL A 617 -2.93 -18.52 -11.86
C VAL A 617 -2.68 -17.13 -11.27
N TRP A 618 -3.72 -16.47 -10.78
CA TRP A 618 -3.69 -15.13 -10.22
C TRP A 618 -3.99 -15.17 -8.72
N THR A 619 -3.18 -14.41 -7.98
CA THR A 619 -3.39 -14.15 -6.56
C THR A 619 -2.69 -12.84 -6.18
N ARG A 620 -2.86 -12.42 -4.93
CA ARG A 620 -2.18 -11.25 -4.38
C ARG A 620 -0.77 -11.64 -3.94
N VAL A 621 0.27 -11.10 -4.57
CA VAL A 621 1.66 -11.45 -4.24
C VAL A 621 1.96 -11.08 -2.79
N MET A 622 1.75 -9.81 -2.48
CA MET A 622 1.90 -9.22 -1.15
C MET A 622 0.96 -8.06 -0.91
N GLY A 623 0.30 -7.55 -1.95
CA GLY A 623 -0.58 -6.39 -1.84
C GLY A 623 -1.36 -6.02 -3.10
N TYR A 624 -1.00 -6.58 -4.24
CA TYR A 624 -1.67 -6.35 -5.53
C TYR A 624 -1.67 -7.65 -6.33
N PHE A 625 -2.55 -7.74 -7.33
CA PHE A 625 -2.71 -8.94 -8.14
C PHE A 625 -1.65 -9.04 -9.22
N ARG A 626 -1.01 -10.21 -9.30
CA ARG A 626 -0.14 -10.64 -10.41
C ARG A 626 -0.30 -12.13 -10.64
N PRO A 627 0.01 -12.62 -11.85
CA PRO A 627 0.06 -14.05 -12.07
C PRO A 627 1.27 -14.64 -11.34
N VAL A 628 1.12 -15.85 -10.79
CA VAL A 628 2.16 -16.56 -10.02
C VAL A 628 3.46 -16.70 -10.82
N ASP A 629 3.38 -16.79 -12.15
CA ASP A 629 4.54 -16.84 -13.05
C ASP A 629 5.46 -15.60 -12.95
N SER A 630 4.92 -14.46 -12.51
CA SER A 630 5.66 -13.22 -12.29
C SER A 630 6.36 -13.15 -10.94
N PHE A 631 6.09 -14.10 -10.03
CA PHE A 631 6.60 -14.06 -8.66
C PHE A 631 8.09 -14.39 -8.63
N ASN A 632 8.81 -13.82 -7.65
CA ASN A 632 10.17 -14.27 -7.35
C ASN A 632 10.16 -15.67 -6.72
N LYS A 633 11.34 -16.30 -6.65
CA LYS A 633 11.50 -17.66 -6.13
C LYS A 633 10.94 -17.85 -4.71
N GLY A 634 11.13 -16.88 -3.81
CA GLY A 634 10.60 -16.95 -2.45
C GLY A 634 9.08 -16.88 -2.43
N LYS A 635 8.47 -15.98 -3.21
CA LYS A 635 7.00 -15.88 -3.32
C LYS A 635 6.36 -17.07 -4.01
N VAL A 636 7.04 -17.72 -4.94
CA VAL A 636 6.61 -19.04 -5.47
C VAL A 636 6.65 -20.10 -4.36
N GLY A 637 7.67 -20.09 -3.51
CA GLY A 637 7.75 -20.98 -2.34
C GLY A 637 6.61 -20.76 -1.36
N GLU A 638 6.36 -19.50 -1.03
CA GLU A 638 5.27 -19.07 -0.15
C GLU A 638 3.91 -19.48 -0.69
N HIS A 639 3.63 -19.24 -1.99
CA HIS A 639 2.39 -19.66 -2.63
C HIS A 639 2.19 -21.18 -2.56
N ARG A 640 3.24 -21.96 -2.86
CA ARG A 640 3.17 -23.43 -2.85
C ARG A 640 2.98 -24.02 -1.46
N GLN A 641 3.57 -23.40 -0.44
CA GLN A 641 3.43 -23.85 0.94
C GLN A 641 2.07 -23.44 1.53
N ARG A 642 1.47 -22.36 1.02
CA ARG A 642 0.25 -21.78 1.60
C ARG A 642 -0.91 -22.77 1.66
N ARG A 643 -1.44 -22.95 2.87
CA ARG A 643 -2.77 -23.51 3.10
C ARG A 643 -3.77 -22.38 2.94
N HIS A 644 -4.66 -22.50 1.95
CA HIS A 644 -5.66 -21.48 1.67
C HIS A 644 -6.87 -21.67 2.57
N PHE A 645 -7.51 -20.56 2.95
CA PHE A 645 -8.76 -20.58 3.70
C PHE A 645 -9.89 -21.08 2.82
N THR A 646 -10.83 -21.81 3.42
CA THR A 646 -12.01 -22.33 2.73
C THR A 646 -13.25 -21.51 3.08
N GLU A 647 -14.21 -21.45 2.16
CA GLU A 647 -15.48 -20.79 2.44
C GLU A 647 -16.23 -21.48 3.58
N ASP A 648 -16.21 -22.82 3.62
CA ASP A 648 -16.85 -23.58 4.70
C ASP A 648 -16.34 -23.13 6.08
N ALA A 649 -15.02 -23.04 6.28
CA ALA A 649 -14.44 -22.55 7.53
C ALA A 649 -14.81 -21.08 7.80
N ALA A 650 -14.87 -20.24 6.77
CA ALA A 650 -15.30 -18.85 6.88
C ALA A 650 -16.79 -18.68 7.24
N MET A 651 -17.63 -19.70 7.03
CA MET A 651 -19.07 -19.69 7.30
C MET A 651 -19.48 -20.45 8.58
N VAL A 652 -18.56 -21.18 9.21
CA VAL A 652 -18.82 -22.05 10.38
C VAL A 652 -19.20 -21.28 11.65
N GLU A 653 -19.03 -19.95 11.70
CA GLU A 653 -19.26 -19.19 12.93
C GLU A 653 -20.73 -19.09 13.39
N ASP A 654 -21.70 -19.52 12.58
CA ASP A 654 -23.09 -19.69 13.05
C ASP A 654 -23.27 -20.91 14.00
N LEU A 655 -22.19 -21.66 14.29
CA LEU A 655 -22.20 -22.81 15.21
C LEU A 655 -21.88 -22.46 16.68
N PHE A 656 -21.42 -21.25 16.98
CA PHE A 656 -21.27 -20.77 18.37
C PHE A 656 -22.04 -19.46 18.56
N GLY A 657 -23.37 -19.59 18.56
CA GLY A 657 -24.29 -18.51 18.84
C GLY A 657 -23.89 -17.67 20.05
N HIS A 658 -23.72 -16.38 19.82
CA HIS A 658 -23.96 -15.37 20.85
C HIS A 658 -25.31 -14.76 20.55
N ALA A 659 -26.31 -15.31 21.23
CA ALA A 659 -27.63 -14.72 21.37
C ALA A 659 -27.52 -13.34 22.01
N GLY A 660 -28.22 -12.34 21.45
CA GLY A 660 -28.50 -11.06 22.09
C GLY A 660 -28.09 -9.85 21.27
#